data_AF-I5D5P7-F1
#
_entry.id   AF-I5D5P7-F1
#
_cell.length_a   1.000
_cell.length_b   1.000
_cell.length_c   1.000
_cell.angle_alpha   90.00
_cell.angle_beta   90.00
_cell.angle_gamma   90.00
#
_symmetry.space_group_name_H-M   'P 1'
#
loop_
_entity.id
_entity.type
_entity.pdbx_description
1 polymer ?
#
loop_
_entity_poly.entity_id
_entity_poly.type
_entity_poly.pdbx_seq_one_letter_code
_entity_poly.pdbx_strand_id
1 'polypeptide(L)'
;MGKKKTPFFERLLQKNAEQENKNKTTGKSKKSRSWKIATTSSLLVAAVATGITVPLVINSTRKNFIDGYAQNTNVASAKIGDFNLDLNFGEFKDIYQNHNISSSEDKLKELDKIILYYLYDQEQKASAEYQKKWNDSKRSDEKDNNSFRLPTLEELKTKFKNELVDIENNMKLQFGTANWQTEFNKHLVEKYNGAKNIDEAVENKVFEGIKSDALRRFRLANGDSKKDEIERKDKSGKNVFSWWHTNGKDKKFIELDDKSKLALATDSFVFKDSYKSIDPFIDSYIANEKPRIISEFTLPGIAPAKKNEKWNIDKNIFLRYLFYAKKDTFGLKNVTEGFNVVKEKFNSFDHYIKSVVDKNGTNILPDDAIQYSSVLNTFSTSKEEIKKNWGTSGLTSISELVTGDNFQKFLANNPKLLFGENYNESTSGSNGQKPKEIDLFEKIKNIKDGIDKLIKNGNGASSSSSGGGSGSSNGTVSNNEQAAEYNTNLEKFFTEVNESQNKGLTEKAFEENILKKFVEIFEDKEKIQTVYKVKFNGSGITKNVTGILSPEGFKLLIFGDEIKKDELIKMIKNDFILNRKYEKQLGVRYNALQKLNKQLSRNEYILKMLQDSEFKQYLKTQNNNFAFDKSGKKLENVKYSDSAITDLITASTAAIQFDKISNFIKLSKDVSTWIENRAKNNYDELLVMKDGKAYFKYNQNKTAASLVLEYLKKQFNLEAK
;
A
#
# COMPACT_ATOMS: atom_id res chain seq x y z
N MET A 1 31.81 -51.56 33.98
CA MET A 1 31.51 -50.17 33.57
C MET A 1 31.55 -50.07 32.05
N GLY A 2 30.41 -50.24 31.38
CA GLY A 2 30.24 -49.93 29.96
C GLY A 2 29.37 -48.68 29.84
N LYS A 3 29.91 -47.59 29.25
CA LYS A 3 29.16 -46.34 29.04
C LYS A 3 28.01 -46.63 28.05
N LYS A 4 26.76 -46.53 28.53
CA LYS A 4 25.57 -46.58 27.67
C LYS A 4 25.63 -45.45 26.65
N LYS A 5 25.48 -45.76 25.37
CA LYS A 5 25.38 -44.77 24.29
C LYS A 5 24.04 -44.06 24.41
N THR A 6 24.07 -42.73 24.55
CA THR A 6 22.88 -41.85 24.57
C THR A 6 22.07 -41.98 23.27
N PRO A 7 20.72 -42.07 23.33
CA PRO A 7 19.85 -42.14 22.15
C PRO A 7 19.92 -40.87 21.29
N PHE A 8 19.61 -41.02 20.00
CA PHE A 8 19.66 -39.95 18.99
C PHE A 8 18.87 -38.69 19.37
N PHE A 9 17.72 -38.85 20.04
CA PHE A 9 16.87 -37.73 20.49
C PHE A 9 17.48 -36.95 21.66
N GLU A 10 18.19 -37.61 22.59
CA GLU A 10 18.95 -36.92 23.63
C GLU A 10 20.12 -36.13 23.03
N ARG A 11 20.79 -36.65 21.99
CA ARG A 11 21.83 -35.90 21.27
C ARG A 11 21.30 -34.69 20.51
N LEU A 12 20.07 -34.75 19.98
CA LEU A 12 19.39 -33.63 19.32
C LEU A 12 18.94 -32.57 20.32
N LEU A 13 18.36 -32.97 21.44
CA LEU A 13 18.00 -32.07 22.54
C LEU A 13 19.22 -31.38 23.14
N GLN A 14 20.32 -32.13 23.31
CA GLN A 14 21.58 -31.60 23.82
C GLN A 14 22.25 -30.66 22.81
N LYS A 15 22.19 -30.94 21.49
CA LYS A 15 22.64 -30.01 20.45
C LYS A 15 21.78 -28.74 20.34
N ASN A 16 20.46 -28.83 20.50
CA ASN A 16 19.56 -27.67 20.49
C ASN A 16 19.77 -26.80 21.75
N ALA A 17 19.95 -27.43 22.92
CA ALA A 17 20.29 -26.74 24.16
C ALA A 17 21.70 -26.11 24.12
N GLU A 18 22.66 -26.73 23.42
CA GLU A 18 23.99 -26.14 23.19
C GLU A 18 23.95 -24.98 22.18
N GLN A 19 23.03 -24.99 21.21
CA GLN A 19 22.81 -23.87 20.29
C GLN A 19 22.15 -22.66 20.97
N GLU A 20 21.20 -22.88 21.88
CA GLU A 20 20.62 -21.79 22.68
C GLU A 20 21.62 -21.18 23.69
N ASN A 21 22.52 -22.00 24.25
CA ASN A 21 23.47 -21.54 25.25
C ASN A 21 24.76 -20.91 24.68
N LYS A 22 25.12 -21.16 23.41
CA LYS A 22 26.26 -20.49 22.75
C LYS A 22 25.99 -19.05 22.33
N ASN A 23 24.73 -18.60 22.31
CA ASN A 23 24.35 -17.21 22.03
C ASN A 23 24.17 -16.34 23.28
N LYS A 24 24.49 -16.84 24.48
CA LYS A 24 24.55 -16.04 25.71
C LYS A 24 26.00 -15.75 26.10
N THR A 25 26.70 -14.97 25.29
CA THR A 25 27.87 -14.24 25.77
C THR A 25 27.41 -13.03 26.60
N THR A 26 27.91 -13.03 27.82
CA THR A 26 27.84 -11.99 28.84
C THR A 26 28.15 -10.60 28.28
N GLY A 27 27.15 -9.74 28.22
CA GLY A 27 27.31 -8.31 28.04
C GLY A 27 26.13 -7.61 28.68
N LYS A 28 26.37 -6.84 29.74
CA LYS A 28 25.38 -5.92 30.33
C LYS A 28 24.85 -5.00 29.23
N SER A 29 23.70 -5.32 28.65
CA SER A 29 23.06 -4.47 27.66
C SER A 29 22.37 -3.32 28.38
N LYS A 30 22.86 -2.11 28.10
CA LYS A 30 22.23 -0.85 28.49
C LYS A 30 20.77 -0.89 28.04
N LYS A 31 19.83 -0.62 28.97
CA LYS A 31 18.42 -0.34 28.69
C LYS A 31 18.31 0.68 27.53
N SER A 32 17.96 0.22 26.34
CA SER A 32 17.50 1.11 25.27
C SER A 32 16.02 1.40 25.49
N ARG A 33 15.71 2.68 25.71
CA ARG A 33 14.34 3.20 25.76
C ARG A 33 13.76 3.16 24.35
N SER A 34 12.88 2.21 24.04
CA SER A 34 12.11 2.21 22.78
C SER A 34 10.81 1.38 22.84
N TRP A 35 10.05 1.43 23.95
CA TRP A 35 8.70 0.85 24.03
C TRP A 35 7.56 1.89 23.90
N LYS A 36 7.88 3.14 23.53
CA LYS A 36 6.87 4.21 23.37
C LYS A 36 6.32 4.40 21.94
N ILE A 37 6.55 3.47 21.01
CA ILE A 37 6.18 3.67 19.59
C ILE A 37 5.14 2.66 19.06
N ALA A 38 4.74 1.64 19.83
CA ALA A 38 3.74 0.65 19.40
C ALA A 38 2.38 0.72 20.13
N THR A 39 2.05 1.85 20.75
CA THR A 39 0.88 2.02 21.63
C THR A 39 0.05 3.27 21.31
N THR A 40 -0.22 3.53 20.03
CA THR A 40 -1.18 4.58 19.63
C THR A 40 -2.46 4.04 19.01
N SER A 41 -2.48 2.80 18.51
CA SER A 41 -3.72 2.11 18.11
C SER A 41 -4.51 1.56 19.31
N SER A 42 -3.84 1.26 20.43
CA SER A 42 -4.49 0.81 21.67
C SER A 42 -5.05 1.95 22.53
N LEU A 43 -4.68 3.22 22.27
CA LEU A 43 -5.11 4.34 23.11
C LEU A 43 -6.51 4.88 22.78
N LEU A 44 -7.04 4.61 21.59
CA LEU A 44 -8.45 4.88 21.25
C LEU A 44 -9.41 3.86 21.91
N VAL A 45 -8.91 2.67 22.26
CA VAL A 45 -9.64 1.67 23.06
C VAL A 45 -9.41 1.91 24.57
N ALA A 46 -8.24 2.39 24.99
CA ALA A 46 -7.93 2.61 26.40
C ALA A 46 -8.59 3.88 27.00
N ALA A 47 -8.90 4.90 26.21
CA ALA A 47 -9.63 6.08 26.70
C ALA A 47 -11.13 5.83 26.96
N VAL A 48 -11.68 4.72 26.42
CA VAL A 48 -13.07 4.29 26.66
C VAL A 48 -13.15 3.21 27.76
N ALA A 49 -12.02 2.60 28.15
CA ALA A 49 -11.98 1.47 29.09
C ALA A 49 -11.69 1.82 30.56
N THR A 50 -11.31 3.06 30.91
CA THR A 50 -11.03 3.44 32.33
C THR A 50 -12.24 3.99 33.09
N GLY A 51 -13.46 3.72 32.62
CA GLY A 51 -14.72 4.11 33.26
C GLY A 51 -15.47 2.99 33.98
N ILE A 52 -14.85 1.86 34.34
CA ILE A 52 -15.50 0.81 35.14
C ILE A 52 -14.59 0.43 36.31
N THR A 53 -14.86 1.02 37.47
CA THR A 53 -14.44 0.48 38.77
C THR A 53 -15.20 -0.81 39.04
N VAL A 54 -14.47 -1.93 39.18
CA VAL A 54 -14.99 -3.17 39.76
C VAL A 54 -15.10 -2.98 41.28
N PRO A 55 -16.28 -3.14 41.91
CA PRO A 55 -16.35 -3.10 43.37
C PRO A 55 -16.02 -4.49 43.94
N LEU A 56 -14.98 -4.57 44.76
CA LEU A 56 -14.82 -5.64 45.75
C LEU A 56 -15.21 -5.08 47.12
N VAL A 57 -16.42 -5.45 47.55
CA VAL A 57 -16.94 -5.60 48.93
C VAL A 57 -16.67 -4.49 49.97
N ILE A 58 -17.77 -3.75 50.26
CA ILE A 58 -18.30 -3.18 51.52
C ILE A 58 -17.34 -2.47 52.50
N ASN A 59 -17.41 -1.13 52.55
CA ASN A 59 -18.01 -0.45 53.71
C ASN A 59 -18.41 1.02 53.41
N SER A 60 -19.66 1.33 53.77
CA SER A 60 -20.28 2.63 54.06
C SER A 60 -20.03 3.88 53.17
N THR A 61 -21.17 4.48 52.82
CA THR A 61 -21.47 5.92 52.61
C THR A 61 -21.32 6.58 51.22
N ARG A 62 -22.50 6.97 50.71
CA ARG A 62 -22.88 7.97 49.69
C ARG A 62 -22.32 7.81 48.27
N LYS A 63 -23.21 7.35 47.38
CA LYS A 63 -23.07 7.47 45.92
C LYS A 63 -23.06 8.96 45.54
N ASN A 64 -21.90 9.50 45.21
CA ASN A 64 -21.83 10.65 44.31
C ASN A 64 -21.95 10.10 42.89
N PHE A 65 -23.09 10.34 42.24
CA PHE A 65 -23.18 10.20 40.81
C PHE A 65 -22.27 11.27 40.19
N ILE A 66 -21.31 10.84 39.37
CA ILE A 66 -20.58 11.74 38.49
C ILE A 66 -21.47 11.86 37.26
N ASP A 67 -21.98 13.06 36.99
CA ASP A 67 -22.77 13.33 35.78
C ASP A 67 -21.94 12.99 34.53
N GLY A 68 -22.63 12.41 33.53
CA GLY A 68 -22.01 12.14 32.24
C GLY A 68 -21.51 13.41 31.56
N TYR A 69 -20.43 13.30 30.79
CA TYR A 69 -19.89 14.40 29.99
C TYR A 69 -20.99 15.09 29.16
N ALA A 70 -20.98 16.43 29.13
CA ALA A 70 -21.94 17.22 28.37
C ALA A 70 -21.90 16.83 26.89
N GLN A 71 -23.03 16.95 26.17
CA GLN A 71 -23.14 16.60 24.73
C GLN A 71 -22.12 17.31 23.84
N ASN A 72 -21.51 18.39 24.35
CA ASN A 72 -20.56 19.24 23.64
C ASN A 72 -19.10 18.89 23.98
N THR A 73 -18.85 17.74 24.62
CA THR A 73 -17.51 17.34 25.06
C THR A 73 -16.79 16.64 23.91
N ASN A 74 -15.57 17.03 23.57
CA ASN A 74 -14.85 16.42 22.46
C ASN A 74 -14.29 15.03 22.86
N VAL A 75 -14.70 13.96 22.17
CA VAL A 75 -14.30 12.56 22.48
C VAL A 75 -12.89 12.24 21.98
N ALA A 76 -12.54 12.86 20.86
CA ALA A 76 -11.19 12.91 20.35
C ALA A 76 -10.98 14.31 19.83
N SER A 77 -10.58 15.23 20.71
CA SER A 77 -10.04 16.52 20.31
C SER A 77 -8.59 16.30 19.87
N ALA A 78 -8.37 16.17 18.56
CA ALA A 78 -7.04 16.42 18.04
C ALA A 78 -7.01 17.87 17.59
N LYS A 79 -6.34 18.72 18.37
CA LYS A 79 -5.99 20.05 17.91
C LYS A 79 -4.85 19.91 16.92
N ILE A 80 -5.20 19.89 15.63
CA ILE A 80 -4.26 19.78 14.53
C ILE A 80 -4.20 21.17 13.87
N GLY A 81 -3.31 22.03 14.36
CA GLY A 81 -3.28 23.44 13.99
C GLY A 81 -4.46 24.24 14.55
N ASP A 82 -5.23 24.94 13.70
CA ASP A 82 -6.52 25.59 14.01
C ASP A 82 -7.70 24.66 13.82
N PHE A 83 -7.49 23.47 13.23
CA PHE A 83 -8.52 22.46 13.23
C PHE A 83 -8.63 21.91 14.64
N ASN A 84 -9.70 22.29 15.29
CA ASN A 84 -10.30 21.40 16.24
C ASN A 84 -10.93 20.28 15.44
N LEU A 85 -10.26 19.12 15.37
CA LEU A 85 -10.99 17.89 15.12
C LEU A 85 -11.81 17.66 16.38
N ASP A 86 -12.92 18.37 16.48
CA ASP A 86 -13.91 18.22 17.55
C ASP A 86 -14.86 17.15 17.06
N LEU A 87 -14.40 15.91 17.24
CA LEU A 87 -15.29 14.76 17.21
C LEU A 87 -16.17 14.90 18.44
N ASN A 88 -17.30 15.58 18.26
CA ASN A 88 -18.15 16.03 19.34
C ASN A 88 -18.91 14.83 19.91
N PHE A 89 -18.87 14.64 21.24
CA PHE A 89 -19.55 13.52 21.88
C PHE A 89 -21.02 13.47 21.51
N GLY A 90 -21.69 14.56 21.14
CA GLY A 90 -23.07 14.59 20.63
C GLY A 90 -23.29 13.85 19.30
N GLU A 91 -22.43 14.06 18.30
CA GLU A 91 -22.52 13.35 17.00
C GLU A 91 -22.12 11.87 17.16
N PHE A 92 -21.20 11.58 18.10
CA PHE A 92 -20.89 10.22 18.53
C PHE A 92 -22.05 9.64 19.34
N LYS A 93 -22.67 10.39 20.23
CA LYS A 93 -23.73 9.96 21.16
C LYS A 93 -25.01 9.62 20.42
N ASP A 94 -25.35 10.31 19.34
CA ASP A 94 -26.55 9.94 18.59
C ASP A 94 -26.33 8.71 17.67
N ILE A 95 -25.08 8.45 17.26
CA ILE A 95 -24.68 7.22 16.54
C ILE A 95 -24.44 6.04 17.51
N TYR A 96 -24.14 6.31 18.79
CA TYR A 96 -23.50 5.35 19.71
C TYR A 96 -24.26 5.18 21.06
N GLN A 97 -25.15 6.07 21.48
CA GLN A 97 -25.88 5.98 22.77
C GLN A 97 -27.23 5.29 22.74
N ASN A 98 -27.68 4.78 21.60
CA ASN A 98 -28.70 3.74 21.67
C ASN A 98 -28.12 2.37 22.09
N HIS A 99 -26.78 2.17 22.12
CA HIS A 99 -26.19 0.89 22.53
C HIS A 99 -24.84 1.02 23.28
N ASN A 100 -24.80 0.52 24.52
CA ASN A 100 -23.58 0.34 25.34
C ASN A 100 -22.40 -0.21 24.52
N ILE A 101 -21.27 0.50 24.50
CA ILE A 101 -20.11 0.29 23.61
C ILE A 101 -19.46 -1.08 23.81
N SER A 102 -19.27 -1.49 25.06
CA SER A 102 -18.81 -2.84 25.39
C SER A 102 -19.81 -3.88 24.89
N SER A 103 -21.11 -3.63 25.05
CA SER A 103 -22.16 -4.54 24.58
C SER A 103 -22.24 -4.66 23.06
N SER A 104 -21.98 -3.59 22.29
CA SER A 104 -22.08 -3.60 20.82
C SER A 104 -20.93 -4.37 20.17
N GLU A 105 -19.69 -4.13 20.61
CA GLU A 105 -18.54 -4.90 20.12
C GLU A 105 -18.65 -6.38 20.54
N ASP A 106 -19.12 -6.66 21.76
CA ASP A 106 -19.34 -8.04 22.20
C ASP A 106 -20.47 -8.72 21.42
N LYS A 107 -21.56 -7.99 21.10
CA LYS A 107 -22.62 -8.43 20.16
C LYS A 107 -22.05 -8.74 18.78
N LEU A 108 -21.21 -7.88 18.23
CA LEU A 108 -20.61 -8.07 16.92
C LEU A 108 -19.60 -9.22 16.91
N LYS A 109 -18.83 -9.45 17.98
CA LYS A 109 -17.94 -10.62 18.12
C LYS A 109 -18.72 -11.92 18.22
N GLU A 110 -19.82 -11.94 18.95
CA GLU A 110 -20.67 -13.13 19.00
C GLU A 110 -21.34 -13.38 17.65
N LEU A 111 -21.87 -12.32 17.02
CA LEU A 111 -22.42 -12.40 15.68
C LEU A 111 -21.39 -12.89 14.67
N ASP A 112 -20.14 -12.43 14.78
CA ASP A 112 -19.03 -12.91 13.96
C ASP A 112 -18.83 -14.42 14.12
N LYS A 113 -18.85 -14.93 15.36
CA LYS A 113 -18.81 -16.37 15.62
C LYS A 113 -19.97 -17.10 14.94
N ILE A 114 -21.20 -16.61 15.07
CA ILE A 114 -22.40 -17.18 14.41
C ILE A 114 -22.26 -17.18 12.89
N ILE A 115 -21.82 -16.07 12.31
CA ILE A 115 -21.58 -15.91 10.87
C ILE A 115 -20.54 -16.91 10.39
N LEU A 116 -19.41 -17.02 11.07
CA LEU A 116 -18.32 -17.90 10.65
C LEU A 116 -18.72 -19.36 10.69
N TYR A 117 -19.46 -19.81 11.70
CA TYR A 117 -20.01 -21.18 11.70
C TYR A 117 -21.06 -21.40 10.61
N TYR A 118 -21.96 -20.44 10.40
CA TYR A 118 -22.95 -20.51 9.31
C TYR A 118 -22.27 -20.61 7.94
N LEU A 119 -21.31 -19.73 7.68
CA LEU A 119 -20.56 -19.70 6.44
C LEU A 119 -19.75 -20.99 6.26
N TYR A 120 -19.07 -21.45 7.30
CA TYR A 120 -18.30 -22.69 7.24
C TYR A 120 -19.20 -23.89 6.91
N ASP A 121 -20.37 -24.03 7.54
CA ASP A 121 -21.31 -25.12 7.23
C ASP A 121 -21.74 -25.11 5.76
N GLN A 122 -22.04 -23.92 5.21
CA GLN A 122 -22.36 -23.75 3.80
C GLN A 122 -21.19 -24.14 2.89
N GLU A 123 -19.98 -23.65 3.18
CA GLU A 123 -18.77 -23.96 2.41
C GLU A 123 -18.40 -25.44 2.54
N GLN A 124 -18.60 -26.06 3.71
CA GLN A 124 -18.33 -27.47 3.96
C GLN A 124 -19.25 -28.36 3.14
N LYS A 125 -20.57 -28.11 3.18
CA LYS A 125 -21.56 -28.84 2.34
C LYS A 125 -21.26 -28.67 0.86
N ALA A 126 -21.01 -27.44 0.43
CA ALA A 126 -20.69 -27.14 -0.96
C ALA A 126 -19.36 -27.77 -1.40
N SER A 127 -18.35 -27.84 -0.52
CA SER A 127 -17.05 -28.47 -0.83
C SER A 127 -17.18 -29.98 -1.06
N ALA A 128 -18.08 -30.66 -0.35
CA ALA A 128 -18.36 -32.07 -0.57
C ALA A 128 -19.05 -32.29 -1.92
N GLU A 129 -20.05 -31.47 -2.26
CA GLU A 129 -20.70 -31.51 -3.57
C GLU A 129 -19.73 -31.14 -4.70
N TYR A 130 -18.87 -30.15 -4.48
CA TYR A 130 -17.82 -29.75 -5.40
C TYR A 130 -16.86 -30.92 -5.68
N GLN A 131 -16.39 -31.60 -4.64
CA GLN A 131 -15.53 -32.78 -4.78
C GLN A 131 -16.23 -33.90 -5.55
N LYS A 132 -17.51 -34.14 -5.24
CA LYS A 132 -18.32 -35.14 -5.95
C LYS A 132 -18.41 -34.81 -7.43
N LYS A 133 -18.80 -33.58 -7.79
CA LYS A 133 -18.88 -33.12 -9.18
C LYS A 133 -17.52 -33.20 -9.90
N TRP A 134 -16.44 -32.89 -9.19
CA TRP A 134 -15.08 -33.03 -9.72
C TRP A 134 -14.76 -34.50 -10.04
N ASN A 135 -14.97 -35.40 -9.11
CA ASN A 135 -14.66 -36.82 -9.29
C ASN A 135 -15.60 -37.49 -10.32
N ASP A 136 -16.86 -37.10 -10.38
CA ASP A 136 -17.83 -37.59 -11.38
C ASP A 136 -17.47 -37.19 -12.81
N SER A 137 -16.71 -36.09 -12.97
CA SER A 137 -16.23 -35.56 -14.25
C SER A 137 -14.75 -35.84 -14.51
N LYS A 138 -14.11 -36.69 -13.68
CA LYS A 138 -12.71 -37.07 -13.88
C LYS A 138 -12.51 -37.78 -15.21
N ARG A 139 -11.34 -37.56 -15.82
CA ARG A 139 -10.89 -38.37 -16.97
C ARG A 139 -10.50 -39.78 -16.49
N SER A 140 -10.49 -40.74 -17.40
CA SER A 140 -10.19 -42.14 -17.08
C SER A 140 -8.80 -42.37 -16.47
N ASP A 141 -7.86 -41.47 -16.74
CA ASP A 141 -6.49 -41.44 -16.24
C ASP A 141 -6.33 -40.61 -14.94
N GLU A 142 -7.35 -39.86 -14.54
CA GLU A 142 -7.34 -39.05 -13.31
C GLU A 142 -7.75 -39.89 -12.09
N LYS A 143 -7.00 -39.78 -10.98
CA LYS A 143 -7.39 -40.35 -9.69
C LYS A 143 -8.45 -39.49 -9.02
N ASP A 144 -9.24 -40.11 -8.13
CA ASP A 144 -10.19 -39.37 -7.29
C ASP A 144 -9.45 -38.33 -6.45
N ASN A 145 -9.96 -37.10 -6.48
CA ASN A 145 -9.49 -36.03 -5.62
C ASN A 145 -10.27 -36.07 -4.31
N ASN A 146 -9.55 -36.20 -3.20
CA ASN A 146 -10.11 -36.21 -1.84
C ASN A 146 -9.70 -34.99 -1.00
N SER A 147 -9.14 -33.96 -1.64
CA SER A 147 -8.59 -32.77 -0.97
C SER A 147 -9.54 -31.57 -0.94
N PHE A 148 -10.63 -31.57 -1.71
CA PHE A 148 -11.56 -30.44 -1.76
C PHE A 148 -12.52 -30.41 -0.58
N ARG A 149 -12.98 -31.57 -0.11
CA ARG A 149 -13.93 -31.68 0.99
C ARG A 149 -13.33 -31.10 2.26
N LEU A 150 -13.93 -30.03 2.76
CA LEU A 150 -13.63 -29.50 4.08
C LEU A 150 -14.15 -30.49 5.15
N PRO A 151 -13.40 -30.69 6.24
CA PRO A 151 -13.84 -31.53 7.34
C PRO A 151 -15.10 -30.96 8.00
N THR A 152 -15.96 -31.81 8.54
CA THR A 152 -17.10 -31.36 9.33
C THR A 152 -16.62 -30.76 10.66
N LEU A 153 -17.48 -29.97 11.32
CA LEU A 153 -17.16 -29.44 12.64
C LEU A 153 -16.88 -30.54 13.66
N GLU A 154 -17.58 -31.67 13.58
CA GLU A 154 -17.36 -32.82 14.46
C GLU A 154 -16.02 -33.50 14.17
N GLU A 155 -15.66 -33.68 12.90
CA GLU A 155 -14.33 -34.20 12.52
C GLU A 155 -13.20 -33.31 13.06
N LEU A 156 -13.37 -31.98 12.99
CA LEU A 156 -12.42 -31.02 13.56
C LEU A 156 -12.36 -31.09 15.08
N LYS A 157 -13.51 -31.14 15.77
CA LYS A 157 -13.57 -31.30 17.23
C LYS A 157 -12.86 -32.56 17.67
N THR A 158 -13.15 -33.71 17.05
CA THR A 158 -12.49 -34.98 17.37
C THR A 158 -10.99 -34.90 17.12
N LYS A 159 -10.56 -34.36 15.98
CA LYS A 159 -9.14 -34.19 15.65
C LYS A 159 -8.41 -33.36 16.71
N PHE A 160 -8.95 -32.20 17.06
CA PHE A 160 -8.31 -31.28 18.01
C PHE A 160 -8.41 -31.76 19.46
N LYS A 161 -9.46 -32.49 19.81
CA LYS A 161 -9.57 -33.16 21.10
C LYS A 161 -8.47 -34.21 21.26
N ASN A 162 -8.27 -35.05 20.25
CA ASN A 162 -7.21 -36.06 20.25
C ASN A 162 -5.82 -35.42 20.37
N GLU A 163 -5.56 -34.34 19.63
CA GLU A 163 -4.30 -33.60 19.71
C GLU A 163 -4.03 -33.02 21.12
N LEU A 164 -5.07 -32.46 21.77
CA LEU A 164 -4.94 -31.94 23.13
C LEU A 164 -4.72 -33.05 24.17
N VAL A 165 -5.37 -34.21 23.99
CA VAL A 165 -5.13 -35.39 24.83
C VAL A 165 -3.71 -35.92 24.66
N ASP A 166 -3.15 -35.90 23.45
CA ASP A 166 -1.75 -36.27 23.21
C ASP A 166 -0.78 -35.31 23.89
N ILE A 167 -1.06 -34.00 23.83
CA ILE A 167 -0.28 -32.98 24.55
C ILE A 167 -0.37 -33.20 26.06
N GLU A 168 -1.57 -33.47 26.59
CA GLU A 168 -1.79 -33.78 27.99
C GLU A 168 -0.95 -34.99 28.44
N ASN A 169 -0.98 -36.07 27.65
CA ASN A 169 -0.20 -37.29 27.91
C ASN A 169 1.30 -37.04 27.85
N ASN A 170 1.78 -36.26 26.87
CA ASN A 170 3.19 -35.87 26.78
C ASN A 170 3.63 -35.02 27.99
N MET A 171 2.78 -34.11 28.46
CA MET A 171 3.07 -33.29 29.65
C MET A 171 3.06 -34.13 30.94
N LYS A 172 2.15 -35.13 31.05
CA LYS A 172 2.19 -36.12 32.13
C LYS A 172 3.51 -36.88 32.16
N LEU A 173 4.03 -37.28 31.00
CA LEU A 173 5.32 -37.95 30.87
C LEU A 173 6.50 -37.03 31.21
N GLN A 174 6.44 -35.75 30.82
CA GLN A 174 7.54 -34.80 30.99
C GLN A 174 7.64 -34.21 32.40
N PHE A 175 6.50 -33.89 33.04
CA PHE A 175 6.45 -33.15 34.31
C PHE A 175 6.01 -34.01 35.51
N GLY A 176 5.64 -35.28 35.28
CA GLY A 176 5.22 -36.21 36.33
C GLY A 176 3.88 -35.84 36.98
N THR A 177 3.39 -36.68 37.91
CA THR A 177 2.03 -36.60 38.48
C THR A 177 1.74 -35.34 39.29
N ALA A 178 2.75 -34.67 39.84
CA ALA A 178 2.57 -33.51 40.72
C ALA A 178 2.39 -32.17 39.97
N ASN A 179 3.06 -31.98 38.82
CA ASN A 179 3.15 -30.67 38.18
C ASN A 179 2.53 -30.59 36.78
N TRP A 180 2.21 -31.73 36.15
CA TRP A 180 1.69 -31.75 34.77
C TRP A 180 0.40 -30.94 34.61
N GLN A 181 -0.50 -30.96 35.59
CA GLN A 181 -1.80 -30.30 35.48
C GLN A 181 -1.67 -28.77 35.52
N THR A 182 -0.73 -28.25 36.31
CA THR A 182 -0.41 -26.82 36.36
C THR A 182 0.21 -26.36 35.04
N GLU A 183 1.19 -27.09 34.51
CA GLU A 183 1.83 -26.76 33.23
C GLU A 183 0.87 -26.93 32.05
N PHE A 184 -0.02 -27.94 32.09
CA PHE A 184 -1.05 -28.14 31.08
C PHE A 184 -2.08 -27.02 31.09
N ASN A 185 -2.59 -26.62 32.26
CA ASN A 185 -3.51 -25.49 32.38
C ASN A 185 -2.86 -24.18 31.91
N LYS A 186 -1.58 -23.97 32.24
CA LYS A 186 -0.80 -22.83 31.73
C LYS A 186 -0.68 -22.86 30.21
N HIS A 187 -0.40 -24.04 29.63
CA HIS A 187 -0.35 -24.24 28.19
C HIS A 187 -1.71 -23.94 27.52
N LEU A 188 -2.82 -24.40 28.11
CA LEU A 188 -4.17 -24.09 27.62
C LEU A 188 -4.43 -22.59 27.60
N VAL A 189 -4.12 -21.88 28.69
CA VAL A 189 -4.32 -20.43 28.79
C VAL A 189 -3.44 -19.67 27.78
N GLU A 190 -2.16 -20.02 27.69
CA GLU A 190 -1.19 -19.32 26.84
C GLU A 190 -1.37 -19.59 25.34
N LYS A 191 -1.77 -20.81 24.95
CA LYS A 191 -1.82 -21.24 23.54
C LYS A 191 -3.22 -21.26 22.94
N TYR A 192 -4.27 -21.28 23.76
CA TYR A 192 -5.66 -21.47 23.29
C TYR A 192 -6.62 -20.38 23.81
N ASN A 193 -6.19 -19.11 23.72
CA ASN A 193 -7.01 -17.93 24.04
C ASN A 193 -7.64 -17.95 25.44
N GLY A 194 -6.88 -18.37 26.46
CA GLY A 194 -7.36 -18.36 27.84
C GLY A 194 -8.30 -19.50 28.21
N ALA A 195 -8.34 -20.59 27.43
CA ALA A 195 -9.19 -21.74 27.70
C ALA A 195 -8.94 -22.34 29.09
N LYS A 196 -10.03 -22.65 29.81
CA LYS A 196 -9.98 -23.21 31.18
C LYS A 196 -9.99 -24.73 31.21
N ASN A 197 -10.43 -25.35 30.11
CA ASN A 197 -10.53 -26.79 29.97
C ASN A 197 -10.30 -27.21 28.51
N ILE A 198 -10.20 -28.52 28.28
CA ILE A 198 -9.95 -29.08 26.95
C ILE A 198 -11.08 -28.74 25.99
N ASP A 199 -12.34 -28.80 26.41
CA ASP A 199 -13.46 -28.58 25.50
C ASP A 199 -13.51 -27.11 25.02
N GLU A 200 -13.27 -26.13 25.91
CA GLU A 200 -13.09 -24.71 25.54
C GLU A 200 -11.89 -24.52 24.60
N ALA A 201 -10.77 -25.21 24.84
CA ALA A 201 -9.59 -25.14 23.98
C ALA A 201 -9.87 -25.73 22.58
N VAL A 202 -10.62 -26.85 22.52
CA VAL A 202 -11.10 -27.44 21.28
C VAL A 202 -12.00 -26.45 20.54
N GLU A 203 -12.98 -25.83 21.21
CA GLU A 203 -13.86 -24.85 20.56
C GLU A 203 -13.09 -23.65 20.00
N ASN A 204 -12.16 -23.09 20.78
CA ASN A 204 -11.32 -21.98 20.33
C ASN A 204 -10.47 -22.38 19.13
N LYS A 205 -9.89 -23.58 19.14
CA LYS A 205 -9.07 -24.09 18.03
C LYS A 205 -9.90 -24.40 16.78
N VAL A 206 -11.10 -24.97 16.94
CA VAL A 206 -12.06 -25.16 15.83
C VAL A 206 -12.39 -23.80 15.24
N PHE A 207 -12.76 -22.82 16.07
CA PHE A 207 -13.10 -21.49 15.61
C PHE A 207 -11.97 -20.84 14.81
N GLU A 208 -10.74 -20.82 15.33
CA GLU A 208 -9.58 -20.31 14.59
C GLU A 208 -9.30 -21.09 13.29
N GLY A 209 -9.45 -22.42 13.33
CA GLY A 209 -9.23 -23.30 12.19
C GLY A 209 -10.20 -23.10 11.03
N ILE A 210 -11.46 -22.71 11.31
CA ILE A 210 -12.48 -22.54 10.27
C ILE A 210 -12.51 -21.14 9.64
N LYS A 211 -11.92 -20.10 10.26
CA LYS A 211 -12.08 -18.71 9.81
C LYS A 211 -11.76 -18.49 8.33
N SER A 212 -10.60 -19.00 7.90
CA SER A 212 -10.12 -18.83 6.53
C SER A 212 -11.04 -19.50 5.50
N ASP A 213 -11.60 -20.67 5.85
CA ASP A 213 -12.50 -21.42 4.97
C ASP A 213 -13.92 -20.84 4.97
N ALA A 214 -14.40 -20.36 6.12
CA ALA A 214 -15.69 -19.67 6.22
C ALA A 214 -15.73 -18.40 5.35
N LEU A 215 -14.62 -17.67 5.26
CA LEU A 215 -14.55 -16.39 4.55
C LEU A 215 -14.18 -16.51 3.07
N ARG A 216 -14.21 -17.73 2.49
CA ARG A 216 -13.89 -17.97 1.07
C ARG A 216 -14.67 -17.09 0.09
N ARG A 217 -15.96 -16.83 0.34
CA ARG A 217 -16.77 -15.92 -0.50
C ARG A 217 -16.44 -14.43 -0.35
N PHE A 218 -15.60 -14.09 0.61
CA PHE A 218 -15.08 -12.75 0.86
C PHE A 218 -13.57 -12.66 0.58
N ARG A 219 -13.02 -13.63 -0.16
CA ARG A 219 -11.64 -13.67 -0.65
C ARG A 219 -11.64 -13.94 -2.16
N LEU A 220 -10.81 -13.24 -2.91
CA LEU A 220 -10.65 -13.47 -4.34
C LEU A 220 -9.77 -14.70 -4.58
N ALA A 221 -10.09 -15.45 -5.64
CA ALA A 221 -9.30 -16.58 -6.07
C ALA A 221 -7.95 -16.14 -6.62
N ASN A 222 -6.91 -16.93 -6.37
CA ASN A 222 -5.61 -16.73 -6.98
C ASN A 222 -5.68 -17.12 -8.46
N GLY A 223 -5.54 -16.12 -9.32
CA GLY A 223 -5.98 -16.11 -10.71
C GLY A 223 -5.65 -17.32 -11.60
N ASP A 224 -4.48 -17.94 -11.46
CA ASP A 224 -4.08 -19.06 -12.33
C ASP A 224 -4.53 -20.44 -11.82
N SER A 225 -5.00 -20.55 -10.58
CA SER A 225 -5.28 -21.83 -9.92
C SER A 225 -6.59 -22.52 -10.37
N LYS A 226 -7.37 -21.87 -11.23
CA LYS A 226 -8.75 -22.26 -11.55
C LYS A 226 -8.97 -22.75 -12.98
N LYS A 227 -7.92 -22.84 -13.80
CA LYS A 227 -8.05 -23.25 -15.22
C LYS A 227 -8.81 -24.57 -15.38
N ASP A 228 -8.40 -25.60 -14.65
CA ASP A 228 -9.03 -26.93 -14.74
C ASP A 228 -10.50 -26.86 -14.31
N GLU A 229 -10.83 -26.04 -13.33
CA GLU A 229 -12.22 -25.83 -12.89
C GLU A 229 -13.06 -25.16 -13.99
N ILE A 230 -12.52 -24.14 -14.66
CA ILE A 230 -13.21 -23.41 -15.72
C ILE A 230 -13.47 -24.31 -16.93
N GLU A 231 -12.54 -25.20 -17.28
CA GLU A 231 -12.60 -26.04 -18.48
C GLU A 231 -13.29 -27.40 -18.26
N ARG A 232 -13.55 -27.79 -17.00
CA ARG A 232 -14.06 -29.12 -16.66
C ARG A 232 -15.45 -29.36 -17.23
N LYS A 233 -15.58 -30.45 -18.00
CA LYS A 233 -16.81 -30.90 -18.61
C LYS A 233 -17.24 -32.25 -18.05
N ASP A 234 -18.55 -32.44 -17.94
CA ASP A 234 -19.14 -33.73 -17.64
C ASP A 234 -19.12 -34.65 -18.87
N LYS A 235 -19.59 -35.89 -18.69
CA LYS A 235 -19.69 -36.88 -19.76
C LYS A 235 -20.63 -36.46 -20.91
N SER A 236 -21.52 -35.49 -20.69
CA SER A 236 -22.40 -34.94 -21.71
C SER A 236 -21.77 -33.77 -22.49
N GLY A 237 -20.52 -33.40 -22.15
CA GLY A 237 -19.81 -32.28 -22.75
C GLY A 237 -20.22 -30.90 -22.21
N LYS A 238 -21.06 -30.85 -21.17
CA LYS A 238 -21.47 -29.60 -20.50
C LYS A 238 -20.46 -29.23 -19.41
N ASN A 239 -20.25 -27.93 -19.20
CA ASN A 239 -19.36 -27.46 -18.14
C ASN A 239 -19.94 -27.85 -16.77
N VAL A 240 -19.13 -28.54 -15.96
CA VAL A 240 -19.52 -29.00 -14.61
C VAL A 240 -19.82 -27.82 -13.70
N PHE A 241 -19.04 -26.75 -13.85
CA PHE A 241 -19.15 -25.51 -13.11
C PHE A 241 -19.64 -24.41 -14.06
N SER A 242 -20.91 -24.49 -14.46
CA SER A 242 -21.53 -23.59 -15.44
C SER A 242 -21.49 -22.11 -15.05
N TRP A 243 -21.39 -21.81 -13.75
CA TRP A 243 -21.30 -20.45 -13.21
C TRP A 243 -20.08 -19.64 -13.68
N TRP A 244 -19.01 -20.31 -14.15
CA TRP A 244 -17.90 -19.62 -14.82
C TRP A 244 -18.32 -19.01 -16.16
N HIS A 245 -19.32 -19.60 -16.81
CA HIS A 245 -19.72 -19.35 -18.19
C HIS A 245 -21.10 -18.71 -18.33
N THR A 246 -21.74 -18.27 -17.24
CA THR A 246 -23.04 -17.58 -17.30
C THR A 246 -22.93 -16.36 -18.24
N ASN A 247 -23.83 -16.26 -19.22
CA ASN A 247 -23.69 -15.40 -20.41
C ASN A 247 -23.52 -13.90 -20.10
N GLY A 248 -22.61 -13.22 -20.82
CA GLY A 248 -22.55 -11.74 -20.91
C GLY A 248 -21.17 -11.11 -20.64
N LYS A 249 -21.20 -9.83 -20.21
CA LYS A 249 -20.04 -9.09 -19.67
C LYS A 249 -19.59 -9.61 -18.28
N ASP A 250 -20.34 -10.53 -17.70
CA ASP A 250 -20.20 -11.04 -16.33
C ASP A 250 -19.40 -12.35 -16.25
N LYS A 251 -18.55 -12.64 -17.27
CA LYS A 251 -17.65 -13.79 -17.19
C LYS A 251 -16.76 -13.62 -15.97
N LYS A 252 -16.80 -14.61 -15.08
CA LYS A 252 -15.99 -14.63 -13.85
C LYS A 252 -14.54 -15.04 -14.11
N PHE A 253 -14.09 -14.92 -15.36
CA PHE A 253 -12.71 -15.17 -15.77
C PHE A 253 -12.37 -14.34 -17.00
N ILE A 254 -11.09 -14.02 -17.14
CA ILE A 254 -10.51 -13.48 -18.37
C ILE A 254 -9.90 -14.63 -19.15
N GLU A 255 -10.20 -14.71 -20.44
CA GLU A 255 -9.51 -15.61 -21.38
C GLU A 255 -8.67 -14.79 -22.35
N LEU A 256 -7.43 -15.21 -22.56
CA LEU A 256 -6.53 -14.66 -23.57
C LEU A 256 -6.53 -15.51 -24.84
N ASP A 257 -5.93 -14.99 -25.91
CA ASP A 257 -5.89 -15.65 -27.22
C ASP A 257 -5.15 -17.01 -27.17
N ASP A 258 -4.15 -17.15 -26.28
CA ASP A 258 -3.42 -18.40 -26.02
C ASP A 258 -4.22 -19.41 -25.18
N LYS A 259 -5.52 -19.14 -24.95
CA LYS A 259 -6.45 -19.91 -24.11
C LYS A 259 -6.10 -19.93 -22.63
N SER A 260 -5.11 -19.17 -22.18
CA SER A 260 -4.87 -18.98 -20.75
C SER A 260 -6.06 -18.27 -20.11
N LYS A 261 -6.36 -18.64 -18.88
CA LYS A 261 -7.54 -18.19 -18.14
C LYS A 261 -7.14 -17.68 -16.77
N LEU A 262 -7.63 -16.50 -16.41
CA LEU A 262 -7.48 -15.90 -15.09
C LEU A 262 -8.84 -15.85 -14.42
N ALA A 263 -8.98 -16.46 -13.25
CA ALA A 263 -10.20 -16.31 -12.45
C ALA A 263 -10.38 -14.87 -11.95
N LEU A 264 -11.60 -14.35 -12.13
CA LEU A 264 -12.15 -13.14 -11.55
C LEU A 264 -13.33 -13.52 -10.63
N ALA A 265 -13.08 -14.46 -9.73
CA ALA A 265 -14.10 -15.00 -8.84
C ALA A 265 -13.60 -15.08 -7.41
N THR A 266 -14.52 -15.33 -6.48
CA THR A 266 -14.18 -15.65 -5.08
C THR A 266 -13.75 -17.11 -4.92
N ASP A 267 -13.10 -17.42 -3.80
CA ASP A 267 -12.65 -18.77 -3.43
C ASP A 267 -13.78 -19.71 -2.93
N SER A 268 -15.02 -19.23 -2.91
CA SER A 268 -16.17 -19.98 -2.38
C SER A 268 -16.36 -21.30 -3.11
N PHE A 269 -16.82 -22.33 -2.41
CA PHE A 269 -17.34 -23.56 -2.99
C PHE A 269 -18.84 -23.46 -3.30
N VAL A 270 -19.57 -22.59 -2.61
CA VAL A 270 -21.03 -22.44 -2.78
C VAL A 270 -21.39 -22.02 -4.20
N PHE A 271 -22.27 -22.76 -4.86
CA PHE A 271 -22.61 -22.60 -6.29
C PHE A 271 -23.49 -21.38 -6.63
N LYS A 272 -23.86 -20.56 -5.65
CA LYS A 272 -24.68 -19.36 -5.86
C LYS A 272 -23.86 -18.28 -6.57
N ASP A 273 -24.32 -17.85 -7.75
CA ASP A 273 -23.61 -16.90 -8.62
C ASP A 273 -23.23 -15.58 -7.92
N SER A 274 -24.12 -15.05 -7.07
CA SER A 274 -23.88 -13.81 -6.32
C SER A 274 -22.70 -13.89 -5.35
N TYR A 275 -22.32 -15.09 -4.91
CA TYR A 275 -21.18 -15.29 -4.00
C TYR A 275 -19.85 -15.44 -4.74
N LYS A 276 -19.88 -15.55 -6.08
CA LYS A 276 -18.68 -15.74 -6.91
C LYS A 276 -18.13 -14.43 -7.48
N SER A 277 -18.87 -13.33 -7.46
CA SER A 277 -18.48 -12.11 -8.19
C SER A 277 -17.31 -11.33 -7.54
N ILE A 278 -16.43 -10.79 -8.38
CA ILE A 278 -15.34 -9.86 -8.00
C ILE A 278 -15.83 -8.43 -7.77
N ASP A 279 -16.98 -8.06 -8.35
CA ASP A 279 -17.49 -6.69 -8.38
C ASP A 279 -17.51 -5.98 -7.02
N PRO A 280 -17.96 -6.62 -5.92
CA PRO A 280 -17.99 -5.96 -4.62
C PRO A 280 -16.60 -5.52 -4.13
N PHE A 281 -15.54 -6.20 -4.54
CA PHE A 281 -14.16 -5.86 -4.18
C PHE A 281 -13.69 -4.65 -4.99
N ILE A 282 -14.03 -4.60 -6.28
CA ILE A 282 -13.71 -3.46 -7.16
C ILE A 282 -14.45 -2.21 -6.69
N ASP A 283 -15.75 -2.32 -6.44
CA ASP A 283 -16.59 -1.21 -6.05
C ASP A 283 -16.13 -0.64 -4.70
N SER A 284 -15.78 -1.51 -3.74
CA SER A 284 -15.22 -1.09 -2.45
C SER A 284 -13.86 -0.39 -2.61
N TYR A 285 -12.96 -0.94 -3.43
CA TYR A 285 -11.63 -0.35 -3.64
C TYR A 285 -11.73 1.03 -4.30
N ILE A 286 -12.52 1.19 -5.37
CA ILE A 286 -12.67 2.48 -6.05
C ILE A 286 -13.29 3.51 -5.11
N ALA A 287 -14.37 3.15 -4.41
CA ALA A 287 -15.08 4.08 -3.54
C ALA A 287 -14.24 4.56 -2.34
N ASN A 288 -13.44 3.67 -1.75
CA ASN A 288 -12.70 3.97 -0.52
C ASN A 288 -11.25 4.45 -0.78
N GLU A 289 -10.61 4.00 -1.86
CA GLU A 289 -9.16 4.21 -2.08
C GLU A 289 -8.85 5.16 -3.25
N LYS A 290 -9.83 5.49 -4.09
CA LYS A 290 -9.71 6.43 -5.25
C LYS A 290 -8.40 6.25 -6.02
N PRO A 291 -8.16 5.03 -6.52
CA PRO A 291 -6.86 4.66 -7.06
C PRO A 291 -6.52 5.47 -8.32
N ARG A 292 -5.23 5.73 -8.52
CA ARG A 292 -4.69 6.42 -9.71
C ARG A 292 -3.35 5.82 -10.13
N ILE A 293 -2.96 6.08 -11.38
CA ILE A 293 -1.63 5.78 -11.90
C ILE A 293 -0.80 7.05 -11.91
N ILE A 294 0.44 6.94 -11.44
CA ILE A 294 1.40 8.05 -11.42
C ILE A 294 2.63 7.57 -12.17
N SER A 295 2.98 8.27 -13.23
CA SER A 295 4.22 8.05 -13.96
C SER A 295 5.26 9.01 -13.40
N GLU A 296 6.40 8.50 -13.00
CA GLU A 296 7.46 9.23 -12.33
C GLU A 296 8.83 8.97 -12.96
N PHE A 297 9.65 10.01 -12.98
CA PHE A 297 11.04 9.96 -13.37
C PHE A 297 11.85 10.83 -12.41
N THR A 298 12.85 10.26 -11.72
CA THR A 298 13.61 10.98 -10.70
C THR A 298 14.97 11.42 -11.24
N LEU A 299 15.21 12.73 -11.27
CA LEU A 299 16.52 13.31 -11.54
C LEU A 299 17.36 13.39 -10.26
N PRO A 300 18.71 13.33 -10.37
CA PRO A 300 19.59 13.58 -9.23
C PRO A 300 19.43 15.03 -8.73
N GLY A 301 19.48 15.22 -7.41
CA GLY A 301 19.27 16.53 -6.77
C GLY A 301 18.31 16.46 -5.61
N ILE A 302 18.81 15.98 -4.46
CA ILE A 302 18.06 15.91 -3.21
C ILE A 302 18.18 17.27 -2.52
N ALA A 303 17.04 17.95 -2.39
CA ALA A 303 16.94 19.18 -1.63
C ALA A 303 17.07 18.87 -0.13
N PRO A 304 17.85 19.67 0.62
CA PRO A 304 17.92 19.52 2.07
C PRO A 304 16.58 19.85 2.72
N ALA A 305 16.39 19.36 3.94
CA ALA A 305 15.20 19.69 4.71
C ALA A 305 15.23 21.15 5.19
N LYS A 306 16.44 21.70 5.40
CA LYS A 306 16.71 23.06 5.88
C LYS A 306 17.70 23.79 4.98
N LYS A 307 17.59 25.12 4.91
CA LYS A 307 18.47 25.96 4.06
C LYS A 307 19.96 25.86 4.40
N ASN A 308 20.31 25.61 5.66
CA ASN A 308 21.70 25.54 6.12
C ASN A 308 22.37 24.17 5.88
N GLU A 309 21.64 23.19 5.38
CA GLU A 309 22.16 21.89 4.97
C GLU A 309 22.53 21.92 3.48
N LYS A 310 23.46 21.06 3.04
CA LYS A 310 23.90 21.00 1.64
C LYS A 310 22.93 20.18 0.78
N TRP A 311 22.70 20.64 -0.45
CA TRP A 311 22.09 19.82 -1.49
C TRP A 311 23.00 18.65 -1.86
N ASN A 312 22.39 17.52 -2.21
CA ASN A 312 23.12 16.34 -2.66
C ASN A 312 22.76 16.02 -4.12
N ILE A 313 23.78 15.95 -4.98
CA ILE A 313 23.63 15.56 -6.39
C ILE A 313 24.56 14.38 -6.63
N ASP A 314 24.00 13.27 -7.10
CA ASP A 314 24.79 12.14 -7.60
C ASP A 314 25.57 12.57 -8.84
N LYS A 315 26.89 12.78 -8.68
CA LYS A 315 27.79 13.26 -9.73
C LYS A 315 27.79 12.33 -10.95
N ASN A 316 27.74 11.02 -10.73
CA ASN A 316 27.83 10.02 -11.79
C ASN A 316 26.56 9.98 -12.63
N ILE A 317 25.40 10.10 -11.98
CA ILE A 317 24.12 10.17 -12.71
C ILE A 317 23.97 11.54 -13.37
N PHE A 318 24.35 12.63 -12.70
CA PHE A 318 24.28 13.98 -13.28
C PHE A 318 25.17 14.12 -14.52
N LEU A 319 26.37 13.54 -14.50
CA LEU A 319 27.28 13.47 -15.66
C LEU A 319 26.57 12.95 -16.92
N ARG A 320 25.70 11.94 -16.78
CA ARG A 320 24.98 11.35 -17.93
C ARG A 320 24.05 12.36 -18.62
N TYR A 321 23.52 13.34 -17.89
CA TYR A 321 22.72 14.41 -18.48
C TYR A 321 23.53 15.35 -19.35
N LEU A 322 24.85 15.45 -19.12
CA LEU A 322 25.77 16.31 -19.87
C LEU A 322 26.35 15.62 -21.11
N PHE A 323 26.27 14.30 -21.20
CA PHE A 323 26.72 13.52 -22.35
C PHE A 323 25.87 13.72 -23.61
N TYR A 324 26.39 13.29 -24.75
CA TYR A 324 25.61 13.00 -25.95
C TYR A 324 25.28 11.50 -26.02
N ALA A 325 23.99 11.19 -26.11
CA ALA A 325 23.53 9.86 -26.48
C ALA A 325 23.75 9.64 -27.98
N LYS A 326 24.27 8.47 -28.32
CA LYS A 326 24.59 8.11 -29.71
C LYS A 326 23.30 7.91 -30.51
N LYS A 327 23.35 8.18 -31.80
CA LYS A 327 22.33 7.72 -32.75
C LYS A 327 22.11 6.21 -32.58
N ASP A 328 20.86 5.79 -32.72
CA ASP A 328 20.36 4.41 -32.58
C ASP A 328 20.36 3.86 -31.15
N THR A 329 20.94 4.57 -30.16
CA THR A 329 20.73 4.28 -28.74
C THR A 329 19.39 4.83 -28.27
N PHE A 330 18.69 4.12 -27.38
CA PHE A 330 17.38 4.51 -26.86
C PHE A 330 16.34 4.83 -27.96
N GLY A 331 16.55 4.33 -29.19
CA GLY A 331 15.73 4.64 -30.38
C GLY A 331 15.76 6.10 -30.79
N LEU A 332 16.92 6.74 -30.68
CA LEU A 332 17.15 8.11 -31.14
C LEU A 332 17.59 8.10 -32.61
N LYS A 333 16.96 8.94 -33.45
CA LYS A 333 17.31 9.06 -34.88
C LYS A 333 18.59 9.85 -35.12
N ASN A 334 18.95 10.70 -34.17
CA ASN A 334 20.09 11.59 -34.21
C ASN A 334 20.88 11.48 -32.90
N VAL A 335 22.13 11.92 -32.93
CA VAL A 335 22.87 12.20 -31.70
C VAL A 335 22.11 13.26 -30.90
N THR A 336 21.87 12.98 -29.62
CA THR A 336 20.97 13.79 -28.77
C THR A 336 21.63 14.04 -27.43
N GLU A 337 21.56 15.27 -26.93
CA GLU A 337 22.06 15.60 -25.58
C GLU A 337 21.31 14.80 -24.51
N GLY A 338 22.01 14.33 -23.48
CA GLY A 338 21.50 13.40 -22.46
C GLY A 338 20.26 13.93 -21.74
N PHE A 339 20.24 15.23 -21.42
CA PHE A 339 19.06 15.86 -20.83
C PHE A 339 17.85 15.90 -21.80
N ASN A 340 18.07 15.99 -23.12
CA ASN A 340 17.01 15.91 -24.12
C ASN A 340 16.49 14.49 -24.30
N VAL A 341 17.30 13.45 -24.06
CA VAL A 341 16.83 12.05 -24.09
C VAL A 341 15.68 11.85 -23.10
N VAL A 342 15.81 12.34 -21.85
CA VAL A 342 14.75 12.27 -20.85
C VAL A 342 13.51 13.05 -21.29
N LYS A 343 13.71 14.26 -21.83
CA LYS A 343 12.63 15.13 -22.32
C LYS A 343 11.83 14.49 -23.47
N GLU A 344 12.50 13.79 -24.38
CA GLU A 344 11.87 13.11 -25.50
C GLU A 344 11.20 11.79 -25.08
N LYS A 345 11.83 11.05 -24.18
CA LYS A 345 11.43 9.68 -23.86
C LYS A 345 10.49 9.55 -22.69
N PHE A 346 10.48 10.45 -21.69
CA PHE A 346 9.57 10.37 -20.55
C PHE A 346 8.09 10.56 -20.96
N ASN A 347 7.24 9.58 -20.61
CA ASN A 347 5.82 9.58 -20.95
C ASN A 347 4.98 8.92 -19.86
N SER A 348 3.64 8.96 -20.03
CA SER A 348 2.74 8.27 -19.11
C SER A 348 2.93 6.74 -19.18
N PHE A 349 2.69 6.04 -18.08
CA PHE A 349 2.69 4.58 -18.04
C PHE A 349 1.76 3.98 -19.10
N ASP A 350 0.60 4.61 -19.28
CA ASP A 350 -0.40 4.24 -20.29
C ASP A 350 0.13 4.26 -21.73
N HIS A 351 1.12 5.10 -22.04
CA HIS A 351 1.76 5.12 -23.35
C HIS A 351 2.50 3.80 -23.61
N TYR A 352 3.35 3.37 -22.68
CA TYR A 352 4.15 2.15 -22.86
C TYR A 352 3.30 0.89 -22.77
N ILE A 353 2.37 0.84 -21.81
CA ILE A 353 1.56 -0.35 -21.58
C ILE A 353 0.64 -0.66 -22.76
N LYS A 354 0.08 0.37 -23.42
CA LYS A 354 -0.74 0.20 -24.65
C LYS A 354 0.11 -0.41 -25.75
N SER A 355 1.34 0.09 -25.95
CA SER A 355 2.25 -0.45 -26.97
C SER A 355 2.57 -1.95 -26.77
N VAL A 356 2.56 -2.41 -25.52
CA VAL A 356 2.89 -3.80 -25.14
C VAL A 356 1.67 -4.71 -25.26
N VAL A 357 0.50 -4.23 -24.81
CA VAL A 357 -0.74 -5.00 -24.81
C VAL A 357 -1.34 -5.12 -26.22
N ASP A 358 -1.24 -4.07 -27.04
CA ASP A 358 -1.89 -4.01 -28.36
C ASP A 358 -1.08 -4.72 -29.47
N LYS A 359 0.22 -4.99 -29.27
CA LYS A 359 1.02 -5.78 -30.22
C LYS A 359 0.71 -7.27 -30.07
N ASN A 360 -0.23 -7.74 -30.88
CA ASN A 360 -0.55 -9.16 -30.99
C ASN A 360 0.59 -9.95 -31.66
N GLY A 361 0.99 -11.07 -31.04
CA GLY A 361 1.77 -12.14 -31.70
C GLY A 361 3.24 -12.30 -31.33
N THR A 362 3.89 -11.33 -30.68
CA THR A 362 5.33 -11.44 -30.31
C THR A 362 5.53 -11.45 -28.79
N ASN A 363 6.16 -12.49 -28.25
CA ASN A 363 6.66 -12.55 -26.85
C ASN A 363 7.91 -11.67 -26.64
N ILE A 364 8.01 -10.59 -27.41
CA ILE A 364 9.11 -9.64 -27.40
C ILE A 364 8.50 -8.30 -27.03
N LEU A 365 9.16 -7.60 -26.10
CA LEU A 365 8.75 -6.28 -25.70
C LEU A 365 8.87 -5.30 -26.89
N PRO A 366 7.95 -4.34 -27.03
CA PRO A 366 8.10 -3.28 -28.02
C PRO A 366 9.40 -2.50 -27.79
N ASP A 367 10.09 -2.16 -28.87
CA ASP A 367 11.35 -1.41 -28.81
C ASP A 367 11.24 -0.13 -27.98
N ASP A 368 10.13 0.61 -28.09
CA ASP A 368 9.91 1.84 -27.32
C ASP A 368 9.94 1.60 -25.80
N ALA A 369 9.35 0.49 -25.33
CA ALA A 369 9.34 0.10 -23.92
C ALA A 369 10.72 -0.39 -23.45
N ILE A 370 11.45 -1.14 -24.28
CA ILE A 370 12.83 -1.58 -23.99
C ILE A 370 13.74 -0.35 -23.87
N GLN A 371 13.67 0.54 -24.85
CA GLN A 371 14.45 1.77 -24.90
C GLN A 371 14.18 2.64 -23.68
N TYR A 372 12.91 2.79 -23.27
CA TYR A 372 12.56 3.56 -22.09
C TYR A 372 13.06 2.92 -20.79
N SER A 373 13.02 1.59 -20.64
CA SER A 373 13.67 0.90 -19.52
C SER A 373 15.17 1.20 -19.46
N SER A 374 15.85 1.23 -20.62
CA SER A 374 17.26 1.63 -20.69
C SER A 374 17.45 3.09 -20.27
N VAL A 375 16.56 4.00 -20.70
CA VAL A 375 16.59 5.41 -20.26
C VAL A 375 16.43 5.52 -18.74
N LEU A 376 15.49 4.81 -18.13
CA LEU A 376 15.31 4.80 -16.67
C LEU A 376 16.55 4.29 -15.93
N ASN A 377 17.14 3.19 -16.39
CA ASN A 377 18.34 2.62 -15.77
C ASN A 377 19.59 3.50 -15.95
N THR A 378 19.67 4.24 -17.07
CA THR A 378 20.80 5.14 -17.34
C THR A 378 20.62 6.49 -16.66
N PHE A 379 19.45 7.10 -16.67
CA PHE A 379 19.30 8.50 -16.29
C PHE A 379 18.57 8.73 -14.95
N SER A 380 17.79 7.76 -14.45
CA SER A 380 16.94 7.96 -13.27
C SER A 380 17.56 7.48 -11.96
N THR A 381 17.33 8.24 -10.87
CA THR A 381 17.64 7.83 -9.48
C THR A 381 16.48 7.11 -8.79
N SER A 382 15.36 6.84 -9.50
CA SER A 382 14.20 6.15 -8.91
C SER A 382 14.59 4.77 -8.36
N LYS A 383 13.78 4.28 -7.40
CA LYS A 383 13.89 2.91 -6.87
C LYS A 383 13.80 1.87 -7.98
N GLU A 384 14.46 0.72 -7.79
CA GLU A 384 14.47 -0.38 -8.75
C GLU A 384 13.06 -0.87 -9.13
N GLU A 385 12.13 -0.91 -8.17
CA GLU A 385 10.74 -1.31 -8.42
C GLU A 385 10.02 -0.35 -9.40
N ILE A 386 10.33 0.94 -9.33
CA ILE A 386 9.80 1.98 -10.22
C ILE A 386 10.47 1.88 -11.60
N LYS A 387 11.80 1.73 -11.64
CA LYS A 387 12.56 1.61 -12.90
C LYS A 387 12.16 0.37 -13.70
N LYS A 388 11.97 -0.76 -13.02
CA LYS A 388 11.51 -2.02 -13.63
C LYS A 388 10.05 -2.00 -14.06
N ASN A 389 9.29 -0.98 -13.67
CA ASN A 389 7.88 -0.81 -14.00
C ASN A 389 7.64 0.51 -14.76
N TRP A 390 8.54 0.85 -15.70
CA TRP A 390 8.42 2.03 -16.57
C TRP A 390 8.08 3.34 -15.85
N GLY A 391 8.69 3.56 -14.69
CA GLY A 391 8.46 4.77 -13.93
C GLY A 391 7.13 4.77 -13.18
N THR A 392 6.59 3.65 -12.71
CA THR A 392 5.41 3.68 -11.83
C THR A 392 5.45 2.64 -10.70
N SER A 393 4.81 2.95 -9.58
CA SER A 393 4.49 1.97 -8.53
C SER A 393 3.26 1.12 -8.88
N GLY A 394 2.61 1.41 -10.01
CA GLY A 394 1.29 0.86 -10.37
C GLY A 394 0.17 1.66 -9.69
N LEU A 395 -0.95 0.99 -9.41
CA LEU A 395 -2.09 1.60 -8.75
C LEU A 395 -1.72 2.07 -7.36
N THR A 396 -1.87 3.38 -7.17
CA THR A 396 -1.56 4.07 -5.91
C THR A 396 -2.86 4.62 -5.34
N SER A 397 -3.16 4.30 -4.09
CA SER A 397 -4.37 4.80 -3.44
C SER A 397 -4.17 6.15 -2.77
N ILE A 398 -5.27 6.85 -2.49
CA ILE A 398 -5.23 8.09 -1.72
C ILE A 398 -4.61 7.88 -0.33
N SER A 399 -4.88 6.74 0.33
CA SER A 399 -4.29 6.38 1.62
C SER A 399 -2.76 6.24 1.52
N GLU A 400 -2.25 5.67 0.42
CA GLU A 400 -0.82 5.55 0.14
C GLU A 400 -0.18 6.91 -0.18
N LEU A 401 -0.91 7.81 -0.85
CA LEU A 401 -0.45 9.14 -1.20
C LEU A 401 -0.32 10.06 0.01
N VAL A 402 -1.18 9.93 1.02
CA VAL A 402 -1.15 10.81 2.20
C VAL A 402 -0.21 10.36 3.31
N THR A 403 0.59 9.32 3.06
CA THR A 403 1.50 8.75 4.06
C THR A 403 2.96 9.04 3.72
N GLY A 404 3.72 9.51 4.71
CA GLY A 404 5.18 9.69 4.61
C GLY A 404 5.61 10.58 3.45
N ASP A 405 6.64 10.15 2.72
CA ASP A 405 7.26 10.94 1.63
C ASP A 405 6.40 11.02 0.37
N ASN A 406 5.31 10.25 0.26
CA ASN A 406 4.37 10.35 -0.85
C ASN A 406 3.47 11.59 -0.74
N PHE A 407 3.43 12.25 0.42
CA PHE A 407 2.54 13.40 0.63
C PHE A 407 2.82 14.56 -0.34
N GLN A 408 4.06 14.71 -0.81
CA GLN A 408 4.39 15.69 -1.85
C GLN A 408 3.70 15.37 -3.19
N LYS A 409 3.57 14.08 -3.55
CA LYS A 409 2.81 13.64 -4.72
C LYS A 409 1.32 13.92 -4.53
N PHE A 410 0.80 13.72 -3.31
CA PHE A 410 -0.58 14.07 -2.97
C PHE A 410 -0.85 15.56 -3.20
N LEU A 411 0.02 16.45 -2.72
CA LEU A 411 -0.10 17.89 -2.91
C LEU A 411 0.04 18.30 -4.38
N ALA A 412 0.96 17.67 -5.11
CA ALA A 412 1.14 17.89 -6.55
C ALA A 412 -0.08 17.44 -7.39
N ASN A 413 -0.77 16.38 -6.96
CA ASN A 413 -2.03 15.93 -7.57
C ASN A 413 -3.24 16.79 -7.17
N ASN A 414 -3.11 17.59 -6.11
CA ASN A 414 -4.19 18.42 -5.56
C ASN A 414 -3.74 19.87 -5.38
N PRO A 415 -3.31 20.56 -6.45
CA PRO A 415 -2.72 21.90 -6.37
C PRO A 415 -3.66 22.95 -5.75
N LYS A 416 -4.98 22.76 -5.85
CA LYS A 416 -5.98 23.63 -5.19
C LYS A 416 -5.79 23.74 -3.67
N LEU A 417 -5.28 22.69 -3.02
CA LEU A 417 -4.95 22.75 -1.58
C LEU A 417 -3.88 23.80 -1.30
N LEU A 418 -2.84 23.85 -2.15
CA LEU A 418 -1.71 24.77 -2.03
C LEU A 418 -2.03 26.19 -2.48
N PHE A 419 -2.79 26.33 -3.57
CA PHE A 419 -2.96 27.58 -4.29
C PHE A 419 -4.38 28.19 -4.21
N GLY A 420 -5.31 27.52 -3.54
CA GLY A 420 -6.70 27.95 -3.35
C GLY A 420 -7.67 27.47 -4.44
N GLU A 421 -8.97 27.60 -4.20
CA GLU A 421 -10.04 27.10 -5.09
C GLU A 421 -10.07 27.80 -6.47
N ASN A 422 -9.61 29.05 -6.53
CA ASN A 422 -9.51 29.83 -7.77
C ASN A 422 -8.31 29.43 -8.64
N TYR A 423 -7.54 28.41 -8.25
CA TYR A 423 -6.46 27.87 -9.06
C TYR A 423 -6.99 27.36 -10.41
N ASN A 424 -6.50 27.97 -11.49
CA ASN A 424 -6.75 27.55 -12.86
C ASN A 424 -5.41 27.35 -13.58
N GLU A 425 -5.19 26.15 -14.13
CA GLU A 425 -3.99 25.79 -14.87
C GLU A 425 -3.78 26.63 -16.14
N SER A 426 -4.87 27.19 -16.70
CA SER A 426 -4.87 27.82 -18.02
C SER A 426 -4.59 29.33 -18.02
N THR A 427 -4.63 30.03 -16.88
CA THR A 427 -4.47 31.49 -16.85
C THR A 427 -3.04 31.90 -16.52
N SER A 428 -2.35 32.49 -17.49
CA SER A 428 -1.09 33.23 -17.33
C SER A 428 -1.32 34.55 -16.58
N GLY A 429 -1.76 34.48 -15.32
CA GLY A 429 -1.90 35.63 -14.42
C GLY A 429 -0.70 35.79 -13.50
N SER A 430 -0.31 37.03 -13.24
CA SER A 430 0.82 37.52 -12.43
C SER A 430 0.58 37.49 -10.91
N ASN A 431 -0.57 37.00 -10.44
CA ASN A 431 -0.84 36.84 -9.02
C ASN A 431 -0.30 35.47 -8.58
N GLY A 432 0.65 35.43 -7.65
CA GLY A 432 1.47 34.25 -7.26
C GLY A 432 0.76 32.99 -6.74
N GLN A 433 -0.52 32.77 -7.07
CA GLN A 433 -1.34 31.60 -6.72
C GLN A 433 -1.20 30.47 -7.75
N LYS A 434 0.04 30.09 -8.10
CA LYS A 434 0.33 28.95 -8.98
C LYS A 434 1.72 28.38 -8.69
N PRO A 435 1.99 27.10 -9.04
CA PRO A 435 3.34 26.55 -8.98
C PRO A 435 4.32 27.40 -9.79
N LYS A 436 5.53 27.58 -9.27
CA LYS A 436 6.63 28.19 -10.02
C LYS A 436 6.89 27.34 -11.27
N GLU A 437 6.94 28.01 -12.41
CA GLU A 437 7.24 27.35 -13.68
C GLU A 437 8.75 27.37 -13.90
N ILE A 438 9.35 26.19 -14.10
CA ILE A 438 10.79 26.03 -14.28
C ILE A 438 11.10 25.43 -15.66
N ASP A 439 12.17 25.93 -16.29
CA ASP A 439 12.74 25.33 -17.50
C ASP A 439 13.94 24.45 -17.15
N LEU A 440 13.64 23.31 -16.53
CA LEU A 440 14.67 22.41 -15.99
C LEU A 440 15.73 22.04 -17.03
N PHE A 441 15.29 21.65 -18.24
CA PHE A 441 16.20 21.15 -19.28
C PHE A 441 17.05 22.25 -19.88
N GLU A 442 16.50 23.46 -20.11
CA GLU A 442 17.31 24.59 -20.55
C GLU A 442 18.32 25.02 -19.49
N LYS A 443 17.98 24.91 -18.20
CA LYS A 443 18.93 25.20 -17.12
C LYS A 443 20.05 24.15 -17.04
N ILE A 444 19.76 22.86 -17.25
CA ILE A 444 20.78 21.81 -17.35
C ILE A 444 21.69 22.05 -18.56
N LYS A 445 21.14 22.48 -19.70
CA LYS A 445 21.92 22.89 -20.87
C LYS A 445 22.90 24.02 -20.55
N ASN A 446 22.44 25.06 -19.85
CA ASN A 446 23.31 26.17 -19.43
C ASN A 446 24.45 25.70 -18.48
N ILE A 447 24.21 24.69 -17.65
CA ILE A 447 25.24 24.05 -16.84
C ILE A 447 26.25 23.35 -17.75
N LYS A 448 25.78 22.55 -18.70
CA LYS A 448 26.62 21.86 -19.70
C LYS A 448 27.51 22.84 -20.47
N ASP A 449 26.95 23.93 -21.00
CA ASP A 449 27.69 24.95 -21.74
C ASP A 449 28.77 25.62 -20.86
N GLY A 450 28.53 25.73 -19.56
CA GLY A 450 29.52 26.20 -18.59
C GLY A 450 30.68 25.22 -18.40
N ILE A 451 30.37 23.93 -18.28
CA ILE A 451 31.38 22.86 -18.18
C ILE A 451 32.20 22.75 -19.48
N ASP A 452 31.56 22.86 -20.64
CA ASP A 452 32.24 22.84 -21.95
C ASP A 452 33.27 23.96 -22.08
N LYS A 453 33.00 25.14 -21.52
CA LYS A 453 33.98 26.25 -21.46
C LYS A 453 35.16 25.92 -20.55
N LEU A 454 34.92 25.26 -19.41
CA LEU A 454 36.00 24.87 -18.49
C LEU A 454 36.92 23.82 -19.09
N ILE A 455 36.37 22.84 -19.81
CA ILE A 455 37.17 21.81 -20.50
C ILE A 455 38.09 22.45 -21.55
N LYS A 456 37.56 23.42 -22.31
CA LYS A 456 38.34 24.18 -23.31
C LYS A 456 39.45 25.03 -22.68
N ASN A 457 39.23 25.58 -21.49
CA ASN A 457 40.19 26.46 -20.82
C ASN A 457 41.20 25.71 -19.91
N GLY A 458 40.82 24.55 -19.37
CA GLY A 458 41.64 23.74 -18.44
C GLY A 458 42.63 22.81 -19.13
N ASN A 459 42.37 22.43 -20.39
CA ASN A 459 43.37 21.84 -21.26
C ASN A 459 44.32 22.94 -21.73
N GLY A 460 45.36 23.22 -20.94
CA GLY A 460 46.46 24.08 -21.36
C GLY A 460 46.97 23.62 -22.73
N ALA A 461 46.63 24.39 -23.77
CA ALA A 461 47.19 24.24 -25.09
C ALA A 461 48.67 24.64 -25.04
N SER A 462 49.50 23.73 -24.55
CA SER A 462 50.86 23.56 -25.06
C SER A 462 50.72 23.10 -26.49
N SER A 463 50.85 24.03 -27.42
CA SER A 463 51.07 23.79 -28.83
C SER A 463 52.35 22.98 -29.03
N SER A 464 52.29 21.64 -29.00
CA SER A 464 53.34 20.78 -29.53
C SER A 464 52.90 19.31 -29.64
N SER A 465 52.16 18.98 -30.69
CA SER A 465 52.48 17.82 -31.52
C SER A 465 51.62 17.84 -32.80
N SER A 466 52.34 18.06 -33.89
CA SER A 466 51.96 17.91 -35.28
C SER A 466 51.38 16.53 -35.59
N GLY A 467 50.23 16.50 -36.27
CA GLY A 467 49.64 15.29 -36.85
C GLY A 467 48.28 15.59 -37.48
N GLY A 468 48.28 15.98 -38.74
CA GLY A 468 47.16 16.47 -39.55
C GLY A 468 45.78 15.83 -39.31
N GLY A 469 44.82 16.72 -39.05
CA GLY A 469 43.38 16.45 -39.03
C GLY A 469 42.63 17.77 -38.85
N SER A 470 42.57 18.56 -39.93
CA SER A 470 41.77 19.79 -39.99
C SER A 470 40.29 19.48 -39.77
N GLY A 471 39.63 20.17 -38.82
CA GLY A 471 38.17 20.10 -38.70
C GLY A 471 37.52 20.71 -37.45
N SER A 472 37.49 22.04 -37.35
CA SER A 472 36.43 22.86 -36.72
C SER A 472 36.23 22.79 -35.19
N SER A 473 36.77 23.72 -34.40
CA SER A 473 36.06 24.95 -33.99
C SER A 473 34.51 24.87 -34.05
N ASN A 474 33.82 24.93 -32.90
CA ASN A 474 32.36 25.13 -32.79
C ASN A 474 31.40 24.17 -33.53
N GLY A 475 31.84 23.02 -34.04
CA GLY A 475 30.96 22.07 -34.73
C GLY A 475 29.95 21.41 -33.78
N THR A 476 28.66 21.46 -34.13
CA THR A 476 27.60 20.69 -33.46
C THR A 476 27.94 19.20 -33.50
N VAL A 477 27.99 18.53 -32.33
CA VAL A 477 28.22 17.08 -32.26
C VAL A 477 27.07 16.39 -33.00
N SER A 478 27.38 15.77 -34.13
CA SER A 478 26.37 15.32 -35.11
C SER A 478 26.42 13.83 -35.40
N ASN A 479 27.52 13.16 -35.05
CA ASN A 479 27.72 11.72 -35.29
C ASN A 479 28.24 10.97 -34.04
N ASN A 480 28.21 9.63 -34.13
CA ASN A 480 28.51 8.75 -32.99
C ASN A 480 29.98 8.78 -32.54
N GLU A 481 30.91 9.04 -33.44
CA GLU A 481 32.35 9.14 -33.14
C GLU A 481 32.64 10.41 -32.35
N GLN A 482 32.13 11.56 -32.83
CA GLN A 482 32.20 12.83 -32.12
C GLN A 482 31.54 12.76 -30.74
N ALA A 483 30.38 12.08 -30.64
CA ALA A 483 29.72 11.88 -29.35
C ALA A 483 30.56 11.02 -28.39
N ALA A 484 31.22 9.97 -28.88
CA ALA A 484 32.08 9.12 -28.07
C ALA A 484 33.31 9.90 -27.57
N GLU A 485 33.99 10.62 -28.45
CA GLU A 485 35.16 11.43 -28.10
C GLU A 485 34.80 12.52 -27.07
N TYR A 486 33.70 13.23 -27.28
CA TYR A 486 33.21 14.22 -26.34
C TYR A 486 32.92 13.60 -24.97
N ASN A 487 32.18 12.48 -24.93
CA ASN A 487 31.83 11.82 -23.67
C ASN A 487 33.07 11.32 -22.92
N THR A 488 34.08 10.77 -23.63
CA THR A 488 35.35 10.36 -23.02
C THR A 488 36.10 11.55 -22.43
N ASN A 489 36.17 12.67 -23.14
CA ASN A 489 36.82 13.88 -22.64
C ASN A 489 36.09 14.45 -21.41
N LEU A 490 34.77 14.42 -21.41
CA LEU A 490 33.96 14.86 -20.27
C LEU A 490 34.10 13.91 -19.07
N GLU A 491 34.14 12.60 -19.29
CA GLU A 491 34.35 11.60 -18.23
C GLU A 491 35.73 11.74 -17.60
N LYS A 492 36.79 11.94 -18.41
CA LYS A 492 38.13 12.26 -17.89
C LYS A 492 38.12 13.53 -17.06
N PHE A 493 37.45 14.59 -17.52
CA PHE A 493 37.32 15.81 -16.74
C PHE A 493 36.66 15.56 -15.36
N PHE A 494 35.68 14.65 -15.28
CA PHE A 494 35.02 14.30 -14.03
C PHE A 494 35.83 13.37 -13.11
N THR A 495 36.73 12.55 -13.66
CA THR A 495 37.40 11.45 -12.94
C THR A 495 38.89 11.73 -12.67
N GLU A 496 39.58 12.37 -13.59
CA GLU A 496 41.00 12.75 -13.47
C GLU A 496 41.15 14.11 -12.75
N VAL A 497 40.76 14.13 -11.48
CA VAL A 497 40.75 15.34 -10.64
C VAL A 497 42.08 15.53 -9.92
N ASN A 498 42.64 16.75 -10.00
CA ASN A 498 43.77 17.17 -9.19
C ASN A 498 43.44 18.49 -8.46
N GLU A 499 43.04 18.36 -7.19
CA GLU A 499 42.67 19.47 -6.31
C GLU A 499 43.82 20.48 -6.14
N SER A 500 45.05 20.01 -6.00
CA SER A 500 46.22 20.89 -5.79
C SER A 500 46.55 21.76 -7.00
N GLN A 501 46.20 21.30 -8.21
CA GLN A 501 46.46 22.00 -9.46
C GLN A 501 45.20 22.64 -10.06
N ASN A 502 44.05 22.57 -9.37
CA ASN A 502 42.75 22.98 -9.91
C ASN A 502 42.45 22.39 -11.30
N LYS A 503 42.83 21.12 -11.54
CA LYS A 503 42.58 20.41 -12.80
C LYS A 503 41.45 19.39 -12.66
N GLY A 504 40.67 19.24 -13.72
CA GLY A 504 39.45 18.44 -13.71
C GLY A 504 38.31 19.10 -12.94
N LEU A 505 37.26 18.33 -12.65
CA LEU A 505 36.12 18.76 -11.85
C LEU A 505 36.45 18.63 -10.36
N THR A 506 37.27 19.55 -9.86
CA THR A 506 37.52 19.70 -8.42
C THR A 506 36.23 19.91 -7.64
N GLU A 507 36.24 19.67 -6.33
CA GLU A 507 35.06 19.91 -5.49
C GLU A 507 34.60 21.37 -5.60
N LYS A 508 35.53 22.32 -5.64
CA LYS A 508 35.22 23.74 -5.87
C LYS A 508 34.57 23.97 -7.24
N ALA A 509 35.12 23.39 -8.31
CA ALA A 509 34.57 23.54 -9.65
C ALA A 509 33.16 22.91 -9.74
N PHE A 510 32.94 21.77 -9.07
CA PHE A 510 31.63 21.14 -8.93
C PHE A 510 30.64 22.03 -8.18
N GLU A 511 31.02 22.55 -7.01
CA GLU A 511 30.18 23.42 -6.19
C GLU A 511 29.77 24.69 -6.98
N GLU A 512 30.70 25.34 -7.68
CA GLU A 512 30.45 26.59 -8.39
C GLU A 512 29.70 26.41 -9.71
N ASN A 513 30.03 25.38 -10.50
CA ASN A 513 29.56 25.25 -11.88
C ASN A 513 28.40 24.29 -12.07
N ILE A 514 28.20 23.37 -11.12
CA ILE A 514 27.09 22.40 -11.17
C ILE A 514 26.14 22.66 -10.01
N LEU A 515 26.60 22.48 -8.77
CA LEU A 515 25.71 22.48 -7.60
C LEU A 515 24.99 23.81 -7.46
N LYS A 516 25.72 24.93 -7.43
CA LYS A 516 25.13 26.27 -7.27
C LYS A 516 24.12 26.59 -8.36
N LYS A 517 24.49 26.37 -9.63
CA LYS A 517 23.61 26.63 -10.78
C LYS A 517 22.39 25.72 -10.81
N PHE A 518 22.52 24.47 -10.35
CA PHE A 518 21.39 23.55 -10.23
C PHE A 518 20.45 23.97 -9.10
N VAL A 519 20.99 24.39 -7.95
CA VAL A 519 20.21 24.92 -6.83
C VAL A 519 19.43 26.17 -7.23
N GLU A 520 20.02 27.07 -8.01
CA GLU A 520 19.38 28.28 -8.55
C GLU A 520 18.14 28.00 -9.43
N ILE A 521 17.93 26.76 -9.90
CA ILE A 521 16.71 26.35 -10.62
C ILE A 521 15.50 26.37 -9.66
N PHE A 522 15.72 25.96 -8.41
CA PHE A 522 14.68 25.70 -7.43
C PHE A 522 14.64 26.77 -6.33
N GLU A 523 15.80 27.30 -5.98
CA GLU A 523 15.96 28.24 -4.89
C GLU A 523 15.88 29.69 -5.39
N ASP A 524 14.91 30.42 -4.84
CA ASP A 524 14.71 31.85 -5.07
C ASP A 524 14.53 32.54 -3.71
N LYS A 525 15.33 33.57 -3.45
CA LYS A 525 15.40 34.25 -2.14
C LYS A 525 15.56 33.27 -0.96
N GLU A 526 16.46 32.30 -1.13
CA GLU A 526 16.76 31.25 -0.14
C GLU A 526 15.57 30.34 0.20
N LYS A 527 14.55 30.25 -0.66
CA LYS A 527 13.40 29.37 -0.51
C LYS A 527 13.19 28.49 -1.73
N ILE A 528 12.62 27.31 -1.50
CA ILE A 528 12.19 26.37 -2.53
C ILE A 528 10.66 26.21 -2.49
N GLN A 529 10.04 25.71 -3.56
CA GLN A 529 8.69 25.15 -3.52
C GLN A 529 8.72 23.62 -3.41
N THR A 530 7.71 23.01 -2.79
CA THR A 530 7.50 21.55 -2.91
C THR A 530 7.05 21.14 -4.31
N VAL A 531 6.21 21.96 -4.99
CA VAL A 531 5.57 21.64 -6.26
C VAL A 531 5.92 22.68 -7.32
N TYR A 532 6.35 22.23 -8.50
CA TYR A 532 6.69 23.07 -9.65
C TYR A 532 5.91 22.65 -10.88
N LYS A 533 5.67 23.61 -11.78
CA LYS A 533 5.27 23.32 -13.16
C LYS A 533 6.53 23.19 -13.99
N VAL A 534 6.73 22.09 -14.71
CA VAL A 534 7.93 21.90 -15.53
C VAL A 534 7.59 22.25 -16.97
N LYS A 535 8.36 23.18 -17.57
CA LYS A 535 8.27 23.42 -19.02
C LYS A 535 8.70 22.17 -19.76
N PHE A 536 7.73 21.49 -20.35
CA PHE A 536 7.94 20.21 -21.01
C PHE A 536 7.48 20.29 -22.47
N ASN A 537 8.22 21.07 -23.26
CA ASN A 537 8.00 21.21 -24.70
C ASN A 537 8.87 20.19 -25.45
N GLY A 538 8.46 18.93 -25.47
CA GLY A 538 9.03 17.90 -26.33
C GLY A 538 8.59 18.05 -27.80
N SER A 539 9.09 17.16 -28.67
CA SER A 539 8.87 17.12 -30.13
C SER A 539 7.42 16.81 -30.56
N GLY A 540 6.45 17.64 -30.14
CA GLY A 540 5.14 17.73 -30.79
C GLY A 540 3.90 17.51 -29.92
N ILE A 541 4.02 17.15 -28.63
CA ILE A 541 2.87 17.01 -27.72
C ILE A 541 3.19 17.72 -26.40
N THR A 542 2.40 18.74 -26.06
CA THR A 542 2.46 19.39 -24.75
C THR A 542 2.03 18.41 -23.68
N LYS A 543 2.92 18.10 -22.73
CA LYS A 543 2.63 17.23 -21.59
C LYS A 543 2.52 18.08 -20.32
N ASN A 544 1.49 17.84 -19.53
CA ASN A 544 1.37 18.43 -18.19
C ASN A 544 2.28 17.66 -17.24
N VAL A 545 3.53 18.12 -17.12
CA VAL A 545 4.53 17.54 -16.22
C VAL A 545 4.66 18.40 -14.97
N THR A 546 4.42 17.78 -13.82
CA THR A 546 4.57 18.39 -12.51
C THR A 546 5.88 17.93 -11.89
N GLY A 547 6.62 18.84 -11.29
CA GLY A 547 7.88 18.57 -10.60
C GLY A 547 7.71 18.59 -9.08
N ILE A 548 8.32 17.66 -8.36
CA ILE A 548 8.42 17.72 -6.89
C ILE A 548 9.84 17.48 -6.40
N LEU A 549 10.22 18.18 -5.33
CA LEU A 549 11.48 17.91 -4.62
C LEU A 549 11.25 16.83 -3.56
N SER A 550 11.77 15.63 -3.79
CA SER A 550 11.60 14.47 -2.92
C SER A 550 12.91 14.04 -2.23
N PRO A 551 12.85 13.20 -1.20
CA PRO A 551 14.04 12.62 -0.57
C PRO A 551 14.90 11.75 -1.53
N GLU A 552 14.36 11.35 -2.68
CA GLU A 552 15.06 10.54 -3.70
C GLU A 552 15.67 11.40 -4.83
N GLY A 553 15.35 12.69 -4.86
CA GLY A 553 15.73 13.62 -5.93
C GLY A 553 14.53 14.43 -6.46
N PHE A 554 14.71 15.12 -7.57
CA PHE A 554 13.64 15.87 -8.22
C PHE A 554 12.80 14.95 -9.12
N LYS A 555 11.54 14.71 -8.76
CA LYS A 555 10.64 13.83 -9.52
C LYS A 555 9.84 14.63 -10.53
N LEU A 556 9.88 14.21 -11.79
CA LEU A 556 8.91 14.56 -12.82
C LEU A 556 7.72 13.61 -12.70
N LEU A 557 6.50 14.14 -12.71
CA LEU A 557 5.27 13.38 -12.51
C LEU A 557 4.28 13.65 -13.63
N ILE A 558 3.63 12.59 -14.10
CA ILE A 558 2.43 12.64 -14.94
C ILE A 558 1.34 11.85 -14.19
N PHE A 559 0.26 12.55 -13.84
CA PHE A 559 -0.88 11.96 -13.14
C PHE A 559 -1.88 11.42 -14.16
N GLY A 560 -2.30 10.17 -13.97
CA GLY A 560 -3.44 9.60 -14.66
C GLY A 560 -4.77 10.07 -14.08
N ASP A 561 -5.83 9.81 -14.85
CA ASP A 561 -7.20 10.07 -14.43
C ASP A 561 -7.63 9.16 -13.26
N GLU A 562 -8.79 9.48 -12.68
CA GLU A 562 -9.42 8.62 -11.68
C GLU A 562 -9.92 7.33 -12.32
N ILE A 563 -9.58 6.19 -11.71
CA ILE A 563 -9.85 4.88 -12.29
C ILE A 563 -11.28 4.43 -12.06
N LYS A 564 -11.97 4.08 -13.14
CA LYS A 564 -13.33 3.51 -13.14
C LYS A 564 -13.30 1.97 -13.09
N LYS A 565 -14.45 1.35 -12.79
CA LYS A 565 -14.61 -0.11 -12.69
C LYS A 565 -14.12 -0.85 -13.95
N ASP A 566 -14.61 -0.44 -15.12
CA ASP A 566 -14.24 -1.08 -16.40
C ASP A 566 -12.75 -0.92 -16.72
N GLU A 567 -12.15 0.21 -16.33
CA GLU A 567 -10.71 0.46 -16.47
C GLU A 567 -9.92 -0.46 -15.54
N LEU A 568 -10.37 -0.68 -14.31
CA LEU A 568 -9.71 -1.60 -13.38
C LEU A 568 -9.76 -3.06 -13.88
N ILE A 569 -10.89 -3.50 -14.44
CA ILE A 569 -10.98 -4.84 -15.09
C ILE A 569 -10.01 -4.93 -16.27
N LYS A 570 -9.93 -3.87 -17.09
CA LYS A 570 -8.95 -3.79 -18.19
C LYS A 570 -7.52 -3.85 -17.68
N MET A 571 -7.20 -3.19 -16.56
CA MET A 571 -5.89 -3.27 -15.93
C MET A 571 -5.57 -4.67 -15.41
N ILE A 572 -6.53 -5.38 -14.80
CA ILE A 572 -6.34 -6.79 -14.40
C ILE A 572 -6.06 -7.67 -15.63
N LYS A 573 -6.79 -7.47 -16.73
CA LYS A 573 -6.53 -8.16 -18.00
C LYS A 573 -5.14 -7.86 -18.53
N ASN A 574 -4.71 -6.61 -18.48
CA ASN A 574 -3.38 -6.22 -18.93
C ASN A 574 -2.28 -6.84 -18.05
N ASP A 575 -2.43 -6.82 -16.72
CA ASP A 575 -1.53 -7.50 -15.79
C ASP A 575 -1.44 -9.00 -16.12
N PHE A 576 -2.57 -9.63 -16.46
CA PHE A 576 -2.59 -11.04 -16.86
C PHE A 576 -1.81 -11.29 -18.16
N ILE A 577 -2.03 -10.46 -19.18
CA ILE A 577 -1.28 -10.51 -20.44
C ILE A 577 0.22 -10.38 -20.18
N LEU A 578 0.61 -9.44 -19.32
CA LEU A 578 2.02 -9.19 -19.00
C LEU A 578 2.66 -10.36 -18.27
N ASN A 579 1.98 -10.89 -17.25
CA ASN A 579 2.46 -12.06 -16.51
C ASN A 579 2.60 -13.29 -17.41
N ARG A 580 1.69 -13.49 -18.37
CA ARG A 580 1.71 -14.66 -19.27
C ARG A 580 2.74 -14.54 -20.39
N LYS A 581 2.81 -13.37 -21.05
CA LYS A 581 3.70 -13.17 -22.21
C LYS A 581 5.14 -12.85 -21.81
N TYR A 582 5.36 -12.22 -20.66
CA TYR A 582 6.66 -11.64 -20.28
C TYR A 582 7.15 -12.04 -18.88
N GLU A 583 6.68 -13.17 -18.32
CA GLU A 583 6.99 -13.67 -16.98
C GLU A 583 8.49 -13.61 -16.61
N LYS A 584 9.36 -13.98 -17.57
CA LYS A 584 10.82 -14.04 -17.38
C LYS A 584 11.53 -12.71 -17.65
N GLN A 585 10.81 -11.73 -18.20
CA GLN A 585 11.38 -10.50 -18.76
C GLN A 585 10.94 -9.24 -17.99
N LEU A 586 9.86 -9.28 -17.20
CA LEU A 586 9.27 -8.08 -16.60
C LEU A 586 8.82 -8.22 -15.14
N GLY A 587 8.98 -7.12 -14.41
CA GLY A 587 8.24 -6.80 -13.18
C GLY A 587 7.17 -5.71 -13.39
N VAL A 588 6.78 -5.46 -14.65
CA VAL A 588 5.86 -4.39 -15.04
C VAL A 588 4.42 -4.80 -14.80
N ARG A 589 3.67 -3.98 -14.06
CA ARG A 589 2.26 -4.25 -13.69
C ARG A 589 1.59 -3.04 -13.06
N TYR A 590 0.28 -2.97 -13.25
CA TYR A 590 -0.62 -2.11 -12.47
C TYR A 590 -0.74 -2.59 -11.01
N ASN A 591 -0.52 -3.90 -10.76
CA ASN A 591 -0.80 -4.58 -9.48
C ASN A 591 -2.30 -4.59 -9.13
N ALA A 592 -3.19 -4.56 -10.13
CA ALA A 592 -4.62 -4.33 -9.92
C ALA A 592 -5.28 -5.42 -9.07
N LEU A 593 -5.09 -6.69 -9.42
CA LEU A 593 -5.70 -7.79 -8.66
C LEU A 593 -5.12 -7.89 -7.24
N GLN A 594 -3.83 -7.60 -7.05
CA GLN A 594 -3.21 -7.62 -5.72
C GLN A 594 -3.76 -6.54 -4.79
N LYS A 595 -4.08 -5.36 -5.34
CA LYS A 595 -4.70 -4.26 -4.58
C LYS A 595 -6.14 -4.60 -4.16
N LEU A 596 -6.84 -5.40 -4.97
CA LEU A 596 -8.20 -5.90 -4.70
C LEU A 596 -8.25 -7.11 -3.77
N ASN A 597 -7.22 -7.96 -3.76
CA ASN A 597 -7.21 -9.23 -3.03
C ASN A 597 -7.03 -9.09 -1.50
N LYS A 598 -7.50 -7.97 -0.94
CA LYS A 598 -7.67 -7.81 0.51
C LYS A 598 -9.05 -8.37 0.85
N GLN A 599 -9.08 -9.37 1.72
CA GLN A 599 -10.34 -9.87 2.31
C GLN A 599 -11.14 -8.69 2.85
N LEU A 600 -12.47 -8.69 2.66
CA LEU A 600 -13.34 -7.68 3.28
C LEU A 600 -13.07 -7.62 4.78
N SER A 601 -13.11 -6.41 5.35
CA SER A 601 -12.95 -6.25 6.79
C SER A 601 -14.08 -6.94 7.56
N ARG A 602 -13.83 -7.23 8.85
CA ARG A 602 -14.80 -7.91 9.72
C ARG A 602 -16.17 -7.26 9.67
N ASN A 603 -16.21 -5.95 9.89
CA ASN A 603 -17.46 -5.23 9.99
C ASN A 603 -18.16 -5.12 8.63
N GLU A 604 -17.43 -5.05 7.51
CA GLU A 604 -18.00 -5.06 6.16
C GLU A 604 -18.68 -6.39 5.81
N TYR A 605 -18.04 -7.53 6.09
CA TYR A 605 -18.70 -8.81 5.81
C TYR A 605 -19.85 -9.07 6.78
N ILE A 606 -19.76 -8.62 8.04
CA ILE A 606 -20.88 -8.72 9.00
C ILE A 606 -22.09 -7.96 8.46
N LEU A 607 -21.92 -6.70 8.03
CA LEU A 607 -23.00 -5.90 7.45
C LEU A 607 -23.62 -6.60 6.24
N LYS A 608 -22.77 -7.13 5.35
CA LYS A 608 -23.22 -7.85 4.15
C LYS A 608 -24.01 -9.11 4.49
N MET A 609 -23.58 -9.87 5.51
CA MET A 609 -24.33 -11.02 6.01
C MET A 609 -25.66 -10.61 6.63
N LEU A 610 -25.68 -9.57 7.46
CA LEU A 610 -26.90 -9.02 8.03
C LEU A 610 -27.86 -8.45 6.98
N GLN A 611 -27.43 -8.20 5.75
CA GLN A 611 -28.28 -7.81 4.63
C GLN A 611 -28.77 -9.00 3.80
N ASP A 612 -28.10 -10.15 3.88
CA ASP A 612 -28.46 -11.38 3.17
C ASP A 612 -29.73 -12.01 3.76
N SER A 613 -30.71 -12.30 2.90
CA SER A 613 -32.02 -12.79 3.32
C SER A 613 -31.96 -14.20 3.94
N GLU A 614 -31.10 -15.07 3.44
CA GLU A 614 -30.97 -16.45 3.95
C GLU A 614 -30.33 -16.42 5.33
N PHE A 615 -29.28 -15.62 5.51
CA PHE A 615 -28.63 -15.46 6.80
C PHE A 615 -29.53 -14.81 7.83
N LYS A 616 -30.31 -13.78 7.47
CA LYS A 616 -31.30 -13.17 8.38
C LYS A 616 -32.25 -14.23 8.96
N GLN A 617 -32.76 -15.12 8.12
CA GLN A 617 -33.67 -16.18 8.58
C GLN A 617 -32.96 -17.19 9.48
N TYR A 618 -31.72 -17.58 9.13
CA TYR A 618 -30.91 -18.42 10.00
C TYR A 618 -30.62 -17.77 11.36
N LEU A 619 -30.30 -16.47 11.39
CA LEU A 619 -30.02 -15.74 12.62
C LEU A 619 -31.23 -15.72 13.55
N LYS A 620 -32.45 -15.60 12.99
CA LYS A 620 -33.72 -15.69 13.76
C LYS A 620 -33.95 -17.05 14.42
N THR A 621 -33.24 -18.11 14.03
CA THR A 621 -33.31 -19.42 14.73
C THR A 621 -32.29 -19.52 15.86
N GLN A 622 -31.31 -18.61 15.93
CA GLN A 622 -30.25 -18.62 16.95
C GLN A 622 -30.72 -17.95 18.24
N ASN A 623 -30.16 -18.38 19.38
CA ASN A 623 -30.39 -17.72 20.66
C ASN A 623 -29.66 -16.38 20.68
N ASN A 624 -30.36 -15.32 21.07
CA ASN A 624 -29.82 -14.00 21.31
C ASN A 624 -29.33 -13.92 22.76
N ASN A 625 -28.03 -14.09 22.96
CA ASN A 625 -27.39 -14.03 24.27
C ASN A 625 -27.35 -12.63 24.90
N PHE A 626 -27.87 -11.62 24.19
CA PHE A 626 -27.97 -10.22 24.62
C PHE A 626 -29.42 -9.76 24.78
N ALA A 627 -30.38 -10.68 24.84
CA ALA A 627 -31.75 -10.35 25.23
C ALA A 627 -31.80 -10.12 26.75
N PHE A 628 -32.31 -8.96 27.17
CA PHE A 628 -32.53 -8.62 28.58
C PHE A 628 -33.99 -8.24 28.79
N ASP A 629 -34.54 -8.55 29.96
CA ASP A 629 -35.85 -8.04 30.36
C ASP A 629 -35.79 -6.56 30.76
N LYS A 630 -36.96 -5.97 31.07
CA LYS A 630 -37.07 -4.57 31.50
C LYS A 630 -36.28 -4.25 32.78
N SER A 631 -35.88 -5.27 33.54
CA SER A 631 -35.08 -5.14 34.78
C SER A 631 -33.58 -5.35 34.56
N GLY A 632 -33.15 -5.62 33.32
CA GLY A 632 -31.74 -5.86 32.97
C GLY A 632 -31.27 -7.29 33.22
N LYS A 633 -32.17 -8.24 33.50
CA LYS A 633 -31.82 -9.66 33.66
C LYS A 633 -31.76 -10.34 32.28
N LYS A 634 -30.73 -11.14 32.04
CA LYS A 634 -30.56 -11.89 30.80
C LYS A 634 -31.72 -12.87 30.62
N LEU A 635 -32.37 -12.79 29.46
CA LEU A 635 -33.41 -13.72 29.04
C LEU A 635 -32.75 -14.94 28.38
N GLU A 636 -33.10 -16.13 28.85
CA GLU A 636 -32.64 -17.38 28.24
C GLU A 636 -33.55 -17.79 27.08
N ASN A 637 -32.96 -18.44 26.06
CA ASN A 637 -33.66 -19.01 24.91
C ASN A 637 -34.49 -18.04 24.05
N VAL A 638 -34.32 -16.73 24.22
CA VAL A 638 -34.91 -15.72 23.33
C VAL A 638 -34.16 -15.73 22.02
N LYS A 639 -34.89 -15.74 20.90
CA LYS A 639 -34.33 -15.73 19.55
C LYS A 639 -34.09 -14.31 19.04
N TYR A 640 -33.25 -14.15 18.02
CA TYR A 640 -33.10 -12.85 17.35
C TYR A 640 -34.41 -12.43 16.66
N SER A 641 -34.84 -11.19 16.91
CA SER A 641 -35.99 -10.55 16.26
C SER A 641 -35.55 -9.61 15.13
N ASP A 642 -36.48 -9.15 14.28
CA ASP A 642 -36.18 -8.14 13.25
C ASP A 642 -35.63 -6.83 13.84
N SER A 643 -36.12 -6.43 15.02
CA SER A 643 -35.57 -5.30 15.76
C SER A 643 -34.12 -5.54 16.15
N ALA A 644 -33.79 -6.71 16.71
CA ALA A 644 -32.42 -7.04 17.09
C ALA A 644 -31.47 -7.08 15.89
N ILE A 645 -31.94 -7.56 14.73
CA ILE A 645 -31.16 -7.55 13.48
C ILE A 645 -30.92 -6.11 13.00
N THR A 646 -31.92 -5.24 13.10
CA THR A 646 -31.80 -3.82 12.75
C THR A 646 -30.79 -3.10 13.65
N ASP A 647 -30.79 -3.41 14.95
CA ASP A 647 -29.79 -2.92 15.90
C ASP A 647 -28.38 -3.37 15.52
N LEU A 648 -28.21 -4.64 15.10
CA LEU A 648 -26.93 -5.19 14.65
C LEU A 648 -26.45 -4.54 13.34
N ILE A 649 -27.36 -4.26 12.40
CA ILE A 649 -27.04 -3.53 11.15
C ILE A 649 -26.53 -2.12 11.50
N THR A 650 -27.21 -1.46 12.43
CA THR A 650 -26.84 -0.11 12.91
C THR A 650 -25.46 -0.16 13.57
N ALA A 651 -25.23 -1.12 14.47
CA ALA A 651 -23.95 -1.32 15.15
C ALA A 651 -22.81 -1.63 14.16
N SER A 652 -23.04 -2.50 13.18
CA SER A 652 -22.06 -2.85 12.16
C SER A 652 -21.74 -1.66 11.24
N THR A 653 -22.75 -0.89 10.84
CA THR A 653 -22.58 0.36 10.07
C THR A 653 -21.76 1.38 10.85
N ALA A 654 -22.06 1.57 12.14
CA ALA A 654 -21.30 2.45 13.03
C ALA A 654 -19.85 1.97 13.19
N ALA A 655 -19.61 0.66 13.30
CA ALA A 655 -18.26 0.09 13.39
C ALA A 655 -17.44 0.31 12.10
N ILE A 656 -18.05 0.15 10.92
CA ILE A 656 -17.39 0.49 9.64
C ILE A 656 -17.02 1.98 9.60
N GLN A 657 -17.93 2.86 10.02
CA GLN A 657 -17.66 4.30 10.10
C GLN A 657 -16.51 4.59 11.08
N PHE A 658 -16.48 3.90 12.22
CA PHE A 658 -15.38 4.01 13.18
C PHE A 658 -14.04 3.59 12.58
N ASP A 659 -13.98 2.47 11.85
CA ASP A 659 -12.75 2.02 11.19
C ASP A 659 -12.26 3.07 10.17
N LYS A 660 -13.19 3.67 9.41
CA LYS A 660 -12.87 4.76 8.47
C LYS A 660 -12.36 6.01 9.19
N ILE A 661 -12.99 6.42 10.29
CA ILE A 661 -12.56 7.57 11.11
C ILE A 661 -11.20 7.30 11.74
N SER A 662 -10.96 6.09 12.26
CA SER A 662 -9.67 5.68 12.85
C SER A 662 -8.55 5.76 11.82
N ASN A 663 -8.78 5.21 10.62
CA ASN A 663 -7.84 5.34 9.50
C ASN A 663 -7.63 6.81 9.13
N PHE A 664 -8.69 7.59 9.03
CA PHE A 664 -8.61 9.03 8.78
C PHE A 664 -7.76 9.76 9.83
N ILE A 665 -7.95 9.50 11.12
CA ILE A 665 -7.16 10.11 12.22
C ILE A 665 -5.68 9.75 12.08
N LYS A 666 -5.38 8.48 11.78
CA LYS A 666 -3.99 8.03 11.57
C LYS A 666 -3.35 8.82 10.43
N LEU A 667 -3.99 8.87 9.26
CA LEU A 667 -3.50 9.61 8.10
C LEU A 667 -3.37 11.11 8.41
N SER A 668 -4.32 11.67 9.16
CA SER A 668 -4.33 13.07 9.59
C SER A 668 -3.09 13.45 10.39
N LYS A 669 -2.66 12.57 11.30
CA LYS A 669 -1.49 12.79 12.14
C LYS A 669 -0.20 12.78 11.32
N ASP A 670 -0.09 11.85 10.38
CA ASP A 670 1.07 11.73 9.49
C ASP A 670 1.19 12.98 8.61
N VAL A 671 0.06 13.43 8.03
CA VAL A 671 -0.05 14.67 7.27
C VAL A 671 0.38 15.89 8.10
N SER A 672 -0.17 16.06 9.30
CA SER A 672 0.17 17.23 10.13
C SER A 672 1.64 17.24 10.51
N THR A 673 2.19 16.07 10.87
CA THR A 673 3.60 15.94 11.23
C THR A 673 4.49 16.36 10.06
N TRP A 674 4.16 15.91 8.85
CA TRP A 674 4.88 16.29 7.64
C TRP A 674 4.81 17.81 7.39
N ILE A 675 3.61 18.39 7.42
CA ILE A 675 3.37 19.82 7.17
C ILE A 675 4.09 20.68 8.19
N GLU A 676 3.96 20.36 9.47
CA GLU A 676 4.60 21.12 10.55
C GLU A 676 6.12 21.05 10.47
N ASN A 677 6.69 19.87 10.22
CA ASN A 677 8.14 19.71 10.09
C ASN A 677 8.66 20.53 8.92
N ARG A 678 7.97 20.47 7.77
CA ARG A 678 8.34 21.22 6.56
C ARG A 678 8.22 22.73 6.78
N ALA A 679 7.17 23.19 7.46
CA ALA A 679 6.95 24.60 7.77
C ALA A 679 7.95 25.14 8.82
N LYS A 680 8.25 24.37 9.87
CA LYS A 680 9.24 24.73 10.92
C LYS A 680 10.64 24.91 10.35
N ASN A 681 11.01 24.11 9.35
CA ASN A 681 12.30 24.27 8.67
C ASN A 681 12.39 25.58 7.86
N ASN A 682 11.25 26.21 7.55
CA ASN A 682 11.17 27.50 6.88
C ASN A 682 12.02 27.56 5.60
N TYR A 683 12.10 26.46 4.85
CA TYR A 683 12.79 26.42 3.56
C TYR A 683 11.80 26.38 2.39
N ASP A 684 10.61 25.85 2.63
CA ASP A 684 9.54 25.78 1.64
C ASP A 684 8.70 27.05 1.65
N GLU A 685 8.68 27.82 0.55
CA GLU A 685 7.88 29.05 0.47
C GLU A 685 6.38 28.80 0.37
N LEU A 686 5.93 27.57 0.07
CA LEU A 686 4.51 27.25 0.05
C LEU A 686 3.92 27.13 1.45
N LEU A 687 4.77 27.08 2.48
CA LEU A 687 4.37 26.95 3.88
C LEU A 687 4.83 28.16 4.69
N VAL A 688 3.96 28.64 5.57
CA VAL A 688 4.28 29.72 6.50
C VAL A 688 3.84 29.32 7.92
N MET A 689 4.69 29.61 8.89
CA MET A 689 4.34 29.49 10.30
C MET A 689 3.74 30.81 10.79
N LYS A 690 2.54 30.78 11.35
CA LYS A 690 1.87 31.90 12.03
C LYS A 690 1.30 31.40 13.36
N ASP A 691 1.60 32.07 14.45
CA ASP A 691 1.11 31.73 15.80
C ASP A 691 1.32 30.24 16.18
N GLY A 692 2.49 29.71 15.81
CA GLY A 692 2.87 28.31 16.07
C GLY A 692 2.18 27.28 15.17
N LYS A 693 1.44 27.71 14.15
CA LYS A 693 0.67 26.85 13.24
C LYS A 693 1.12 27.01 11.79
N ALA A 694 1.04 25.92 11.02
CA ALA A 694 1.47 25.89 9.63
C ALA A 694 0.29 26.17 8.68
N TYR A 695 0.49 27.07 7.73
CA TYR A 695 -0.49 27.44 6.70
C TYR A 695 0.11 27.30 5.32
N PHE A 696 -0.74 27.04 4.31
CA PHE A 696 -0.32 27.21 2.93
C PHE A 696 -0.28 28.69 2.60
N LYS A 697 0.84 29.18 2.07
CA LYS A 697 1.06 30.61 1.83
C LYS A 697 -0.05 31.26 0.99
N TYR A 698 -0.60 30.52 0.02
CA TYR A 698 -1.63 31.03 -0.90
C TYR A 698 -3.05 30.56 -0.56
N ASN A 699 -3.21 29.76 0.50
CA ASN A 699 -4.49 29.30 1.00
C ASN A 699 -4.47 29.33 2.54
N GLN A 700 -4.61 30.54 3.10
CA GLN A 700 -4.48 30.81 4.54
C GLN A 700 -5.81 30.83 5.28
N ASN A 701 -6.91 30.44 4.62
CA ASN A 701 -8.26 30.47 5.20
C ASN A 701 -8.37 29.57 6.45
N LYS A 702 -7.56 28.51 6.50
CA LYS A 702 -7.39 27.57 7.63
C LYS A 702 -5.94 27.08 7.63
N THR A 703 -5.52 26.33 8.66
CA THR A 703 -4.18 25.72 8.61
C THR A 703 -4.06 24.76 7.44
N ALA A 704 -2.82 24.57 6.99
CA ALA A 704 -2.51 23.62 5.93
C ALA A 704 -3.01 22.21 6.28
N ALA A 705 -2.86 21.80 7.54
CA ALA A 705 -3.42 20.55 8.02
C ALA A 705 -4.95 20.55 7.92
N SER A 706 -5.67 21.55 8.45
CA SER A 706 -7.14 21.65 8.36
C SER A 706 -7.64 21.45 6.92
N LEU A 707 -7.04 22.15 5.96
CA LEU A 707 -7.46 22.11 4.56
C LEU A 707 -7.32 20.70 3.97
N VAL A 708 -6.20 20.03 4.26
CA VAL A 708 -5.98 18.66 3.81
C VAL A 708 -6.97 17.71 4.49
N LEU A 709 -7.25 17.90 5.78
CA LEU A 709 -8.20 17.07 6.52
C LEU A 709 -9.62 17.22 5.99
N GLU A 710 -10.07 18.44 5.68
CA GLU A 710 -11.38 18.70 5.09
C GLU A 710 -11.50 18.05 3.72
N TYR A 711 -10.46 18.17 2.89
CA TYR A 711 -10.40 17.47 1.62
C TYR A 711 -10.50 15.96 1.81
N LEU A 712 -9.71 15.37 2.71
CA LEU A 712 -9.73 13.93 2.96
C LEU A 712 -11.07 13.47 3.55
N LYS A 713 -11.69 14.25 4.44
CA LYS A 713 -13.01 13.97 5.00
C LYS A 713 -14.04 13.83 3.87
N LYS A 714 -14.01 14.74 2.90
CA LYS A 714 -14.84 14.65 1.69
C LYS A 714 -14.49 13.45 0.83
N GLN A 715 -13.19 13.18 0.62
CA GLN A 715 -12.78 12.03 -0.20
C GLN A 715 -13.22 10.69 0.41
N PHE A 716 -13.14 10.54 1.73
CA PHE A 716 -13.54 9.32 2.43
C PHE A 716 -15.05 9.25 2.77
N ASN A 717 -15.85 10.21 2.29
CA ASN A 717 -17.30 10.31 2.57
C ASN A 717 -17.61 10.31 4.08
N LEU A 718 -16.84 11.08 4.86
CA LEU A 718 -16.98 11.23 6.31
C LEU A 718 -17.72 12.53 6.70
N GLU A 719 -18.35 13.21 5.75
CA GLU A 719 -19.22 14.36 6.02
C GLU A 719 -20.51 13.89 6.71
N ALA A 720 -20.99 14.65 7.70
CA ALA A 720 -22.27 14.38 8.33
C ALA A 720 -23.37 14.48 7.26
N LYS A 721 -24.20 13.44 7.15
CA LYS A 721 -25.37 13.44 6.26
C LYS A 721 -26.57 14.04 6.95
#